data_AF-A0A955R3Q4-F1
#
_entry.id   AF-A0A955R3Q4-F1
#
_cell.length_a   1.000
_cell.length_b   1.000
_cell.length_c   1.000
_cell.angle_alpha   90.00
_cell.angle_beta   90.00
_cell.angle_gamma   90.00
#
_symmetry.space_group_name_H-M   'P 1'
#
loop_
_entity.id
_entity.type
_entity.pdbx_description
1 polymer ?
#
loop_
_entity_poly.entity_id
_entity_poly.type
_entity_poly.pdbx_seq_one_letter_code
_entity_poly.pdbx_strand_id
1 'polypeptide(L)'
;MARRFFEAIGLNHSVIDRYFTGTPSKIEGVGIEVLAREALARHRAAYESTRVLTPLLDAGGDYHWRRGEQKHMFNPQVIGLLQHATRSNDYATFKRFSKISDEQTTRACTLRGLFKFKETQPIPIEQVESVENITRRFCTGAMSIGSISREAHETLAIAMNRLGGKSNTGEGGEDSVRYTPDANGDSRRSAIKQVASGRFGVNSHYLTNADELQIKVAQGAKPGEGGQLPGHKVSDYIARIRHSTPGVGLISPPPHHDIYSIEDLQQLIFDLHNSNPKAEVSVKLVSECGVGTVAAGVAKARSDGVLIAGYDGGTGASPQTSIKHAGLPWELGLSETQQVLVMNDLRGRIKVQVDGQIKTGRDVVIGALLGADSFGFSTAPLVTLGCILMRKCHLNTCSVGIATQDEALRKKFSGDADYVVNFFRFVAQEVREYMAQLGFHTLEEMIGRTDLLEMNTAIDHWKAKGLDFSKILFKPETQPDVAIRNVQKQDLEQDIGPQVMDRTLIADACKALEHKTPFEGNYLIRNVDRAVGAMLSNAVSAKYGEEGLPKDTIRLTFGGSAGQSFGGFLAPGIAFYLYGDANDYVGKGLSGGHIVVRPALTSPLVPEENIIVGNVVLYGAISGKAFFRGVAGERFCVRNSGAHTVVEGVGDHGCEYMTGGRVVVLGGTGRNFAAGMSGGIAYVLDEEGKFEIQCNKGLVDLCPLDEEEDIALVRGLIQEHVQFTQSTVGERVLRDWEQLRPKFIKVYPRDFRRVQEAKKKAALALEEN
;
A
#
# COMPACT_ATOMS: atom_id res chain seq x y z
N MET A 1 5.22 8.08 34.73
CA MET A 1 4.41 8.87 33.77
C MET A 1 3.70 7.90 32.84
N ALA A 2 2.37 7.87 32.81
CA ALA A 2 1.65 7.16 31.75
C ALA A 2 1.97 7.84 30.42
N ARG A 3 2.48 7.09 29.42
CA ARG A 3 2.75 7.64 28.09
C ARG A 3 1.42 8.06 27.44
N ARG A 4 1.38 9.26 26.85
CA ARG A 4 0.20 9.82 26.18
C ARG A 4 0.35 9.67 24.66
N PHE A 5 -0.22 8.60 24.09
CA PHE A 5 -0.19 8.32 22.65
C PHE A 5 -1.38 8.99 21.92
N PHE A 6 -1.57 10.30 22.14
CA PHE A 6 -2.65 11.07 21.53
C PHE A 6 -2.13 12.44 21.09
N GLU A 7 -2.82 13.02 20.12
CA GLU A 7 -2.63 14.40 19.69
C GLU A 7 -3.94 15.17 19.80
N ALA A 8 -3.87 16.39 20.32
CA ALA A 8 -5.03 17.25 20.53
C ALA A 8 -5.16 18.27 19.40
N ILE A 9 -6.32 18.34 18.76
CA ILE A 9 -6.66 19.38 17.77
C ILE A 9 -7.74 20.28 18.36
N GLY A 10 -7.50 21.58 18.39
CA GLY A 10 -8.51 22.56 18.79
C GLY A 10 -8.71 22.69 20.29
N LEU A 11 -7.71 22.31 21.10
CA LEU A 11 -7.66 22.57 22.54
C LEU A 11 -6.59 23.62 22.83
N ASN A 12 -6.88 24.57 23.70
CA ASN A 12 -5.92 25.59 24.09
C ASN A 12 -4.77 25.02 24.96
N HIS A 13 -3.55 25.54 24.79
CA HIS A 13 -2.39 25.07 25.57
C HIS A 13 -2.58 25.16 27.08
N SER A 14 -3.30 26.17 27.62
CA SER A 14 -3.55 26.24 29.07
C SER A 14 -4.31 25.02 29.61
N VAL A 15 -5.18 24.40 28.79
CA VAL A 15 -5.88 23.16 29.11
C VAL A 15 -4.93 21.97 29.00
N ILE A 16 -4.13 21.93 27.93
CA ILE A 16 -3.13 20.88 27.72
C ILE A 16 -2.12 20.91 28.87
N ASP A 17 -1.46 22.02 29.16
CA ASP A 17 -0.41 22.12 30.17
C ASP A 17 -0.90 21.74 31.56
N ARG A 18 -2.14 22.10 31.91
CA ARG A 18 -2.73 21.80 33.23
C ARG A 18 -3.22 20.37 33.37
N TYR A 19 -3.83 19.78 32.35
CA TYR A 19 -4.55 18.50 32.47
C TYR A 19 -3.96 17.37 31.61
N PHE A 20 -3.31 17.71 30.50
CA PHE A 20 -2.77 16.79 29.49
C PHE A 20 -1.30 17.10 29.10
N THR A 21 -0.50 17.66 30.02
CA THR A 21 0.91 18.06 29.85
C THR A 21 1.72 17.10 28.96
N GLY A 22 2.34 17.63 27.91
CA GLY A 22 3.15 16.85 26.96
C GLY A 22 2.36 16.19 25.82
N THR A 23 1.03 16.32 25.77
CA THR A 23 0.25 16.00 24.55
C THR A 23 0.47 17.10 23.50
N PRO A 24 0.91 16.77 22.27
CA PRO A 24 1.04 17.77 21.21
C PRO A 24 -0.32 18.44 20.89
N SER A 25 -0.29 19.74 20.67
CA SER A 25 -1.44 20.49 20.14
C SER A 25 -0.97 21.60 19.21
N LYS A 26 -0.92 21.32 17.90
CA LYS A 26 -0.39 22.26 16.90
C LYS A 26 -1.37 23.38 16.55
N ILE A 27 -2.66 23.16 16.80
CA ILE A 27 -3.71 24.15 16.60
C ILE A 27 -4.34 24.40 17.96
N GLU A 28 -4.17 25.64 18.44
CA GLU A 28 -4.89 26.15 19.61
C GLU A 28 -6.40 25.98 19.43
N GLY A 29 -7.17 26.21 20.50
CA GLY A 29 -8.61 26.30 20.34
C GLY A 29 -9.32 26.54 21.65
N VAL A 30 -10.25 25.66 21.98
CA VAL A 30 -11.17 25.91 23.09
C VAL A 30 -10.48 25.78 24.44
N GLY A 31 -10.78 26.72 25.33
CA GLY A 31 -10.36 26.70 26.74
C GLY A 31 -11.40 26.04 27.65
N ILE A 32 -11.12 26.02 28.96
CA ILE A 32 -11.96 25.36 29.96
C ILE A 32 -13.39 25.90 30.00
N GLU A 33 -13.59 27.19 29.78
CA GLU A 33 -14.91 27.83 29.80
C GLU A 33 -15.83 27.34 28.68
N VAL A 34 -15.28 27.14 27.48
CA VAL A 34 -16.03 26.59 26.34
C VAL A 34 -16.39 25.13 26.59
N LEU A 35 -15.45 24.34 27.13
CA LEU A 35 -15.68 22.95 27.50
C LEU A 35 -16.78 22.83 28.57
N ALA A 36 -16.73 23.68 29.61
CA ALA A 36 -17.75 23.75 30.66
C ALA A 36 -19.12 24.14 30.08
N ARG A 37 -19.16 25.14 29.20
CA ARG A 37 -20.40 25.55 28.52
C ARG A 37 -21.03 24.42 27.70
N GLU A 38 -20.23 23.64 26.96
CA GLU A 38 -20.73 22.49 26.21
C GLU A 38 -21.24 21.36 27.10
N ALA A 39 -20.51 21.05 28.18
CA ALA A 39 -20.93 20.05 29.15
C ALA A 39 -22.27 20.44 29.79
N LEU A 40 -22.39 21.70 30.22
CA LEU A 40 -23.63 22.25 30.79
C LEU A 40 -24.77 22.30 29.78
N ALA A 41 -24.52 22.62 28.51
CA ALA A 41 -25.56 22.61 27.49
C ALA A 41 -26.16 21.21 27.27
N ARG A 42 -25.31 20.16 27.22
CA ARG A 42 -25.76 18.76 27.13
C ARG A 42 -26.51 18.33 28.39
N HIS A 43 -26.02 18.73 29.56
CA HIS A 43 -26.71 18.50 30.83
C HIS A 43 -28.11 19.13 30.83
N ARG A 44 -28.24 20.42 30.50
CA ARG A 44 -29.54 21.11 30.44
C ARG A 44 -30.51 20.44 29.47
N ALA A 45 -30.05 20.07 28.28
CA ALA A 45 -30.90 19.36 27.31
C ALA A 45 -31.47 18.05 27.87
N ALA A 46 -30.69 17.31 28.67
CA ALA A 46 -31.11 16.06 29.30
C ALA A 46 -32.06 16.25 30.51
N TYR A 47 -31.92 17.34 31.28
CA TYR A 47 -32.62 17.51 32.56
C TYR A 47 -33.72 18.59 32.58
N GLU A 48 -33.73 19.55 31.66
CA GLU A 48 -34.73 20.66 31.63
C GLU A 48 -35.99 20.31 30.81
N SER A 49 -36.02 19.14 30.17
CA SER A 49 -37.19 18.72 29.37
C SER A 49 -38.26 18.01 30.21
N THR A 50 -39.36 18.71 30.53
CA THR A 50 -40.64 18.05 30.84
C THR A 50 -41.21 17.44 29.56
N ARG A 51 -40.84 16.20 29.18
CA ARG A 51 -41.27 15.61 27.90
C ARG A 51 -41.84 14.21 28.04
N VAL A 52 -43.16 14.12 27.83
CA VAL A 52 -43.94 12.87 27.74
C VAL A 52 -43.85 12.22 26.34
N LEU A 53 -43.32 12.91 25.31
CA LEU A 53 -43.28 12.38 23.93
C LEU A 53 -42.06 12.89 23.12
N THR A 54 -40.84 12.52 23.50
CA THR A 54 -39.64 12.83 22.69
C THR A 54 -38.74 11.59 22.68
N PRO A 55 -38.10 11.22 21.54
CA PRO A 55 -37.18 10.09 21.52
C PRO A 55 -36.12 10.21 22.62
N LEU A 56 -35.77 9.08 23.22
CA LEU A 56 -34.84 9.02 24.37
C LEU A 56 -33.44 9.55 24.03
N LEU A 57 -33.04 9.49 22.75
CA LEU A 57 -31.77 9.96 22.21
C LEU A 57 -31.97 10.60 20.83
N ASP A 58 -31.12 11.57 20.48
CA ASP A 58 -31.07 12.16 19.14
C ASP A 58 -30.64 11.11 18.10
N ALA A 59 -31.14 11.25 16.88
CA ALA A 59 -30.84 10.32 15.80
C ALA A 59 -29.34 10.34 15.44
N GLY A 60 -28.70 11.51 15.51
CA GLY A 60 -27.27 11.73 15.26
C GLY A 60 -26.88 11.59 13.79
N GLY A 61 -25.81 12.27 13.41
CA GLY A 61 -25.29 12.28 12.04
C GLY A 61 -23.83 11.87 11.90
N ASP A 62 -23.18 11.34 12.93
CA ASP A 62 -21.72 11.21 12.92
C ASP A 62 -21.20 10.24 11.85
N TYR A 63 -21.82 9.07 11.70
CA TYR A 63 -21.34 8.02 10.79
C TYR A 63 -21.97 8.09 9.40
N HIS A 64 -23.21 8.56 9.32
CA HIS A 64 -23.98 8.67 8.08
C HIS A 64 -24.61 10.04 8.01
N TRP A 65 -24.64 10.61 6.82
CA TRP A 65 -25.38 11.84 6.59
C TRP A 65 -26.86 11.61 6.88
N ARG A 66 -27.44 12.49 7.68
CA ARG A 66 -28.88 12.57 7.94
C ARG A 66 -29.32 14.02 7.82
N ARG A 67 -30.53 14.23 7.31
CA ARG A 67 -31.09 15.57 7.13
C ARG A 67 -31.26 16.24 8.49
N GLY A 68 -30.66 17.41 8.68
CA GLY A 68 -30.76 18.19 9.92
C GLY A 68 -29.70 17.88 10.98
N GLU A 69 -28.90 16.84 10.79
CA GLU A 69 -27.87 16.40 11.74
C GLU A 69 -26.48 16.97 11.39
N GLN A 70 -25.39 16.35 11.88
CA GLN A 70 -23.99 16.71 11.57
C GLN A 70 -23.76 16.97 10.07
N LYS A 71 -22.92 17.97 9.79
CA LYS A 71 -22.49 18.30 8.43
C LYS A 71 -21.50 17.26 7.92
N HIS A 72 -21.60 16.94 6.64
CA HIS A 72 -20.66 16.08 5.91
C HIS A 72 -20.17 16.82 4.67
N MET A 73 -18.91 16.60 4.28
CA MET A 73 -18.35 17.14 3.04
C MET A 73 -19.14 16.72 1.81
N PHE A 74 -19.58 15.45 1.78
CA PHE A 74 -20.52 14.92 0.80
C PHE A 74 -21.92 14.82 1.39
N ASN A 75 -22.87 15.49 0.75
CA ASN A 75 -24.30 15.39 1.02
C ASN A 75 -25.05 15.17 -0.31
N PRO A 76 -26.35 14.81 -0.30
CA PRO A 76 -27.08 14.50 -1.53
C PRO A 76 -27.07 15.62 -2.58
N GLN A 77 -27.08 16.89 -2.16
CA GLN A 77 -27.07 18.04 -3.07
C GLN A 77 -25.72 18.14 -3.82
N VAL A 78 -24.61 18.07 -3.09
CA VAL A 78 -23.26 18.14 -3.64
C VAL A 78 -22.98 16.93 -4.55
N ILE A 79 -23.45 15.74 -4.16
CA ILE A 79 -23.35 14.52 -4.98
C ILE A 79 -24.10 14.70 -6.31
N GLY A 80 -25.36 15.13 -6.25
CA GLY A 80 -26.20 15.31 -7.44
C GLY A 80 -25.64 16.36 -8.41
N LEU A 81 -25.15 17.49 -7.89
CA LEU A 81 -24.55 18.54 -8.72
C LEU A 81 -23.29 18.06 -9.42
N LEU A 82 -22.39 17.36 -8.71
CA LEU A 82 -21.16 16.85 -9.30
C LEU A 82 -21.46 15.84 -10.41
N GLN A 83 -22.32 14.86 -10.14
CA GLN A 83 -22.74 13.86 -11.12
C GLN A 83 -23.39 14.49 -12.35
N HIS A 84 -24.25 15.49 -12.15
CA HIS A 84 -24.90 16.19 -13.25
C HIS A 84 -23.86 16.93 -14.11
N ALA A 85 -23.01 17.75 -13.49
CA ALA A 85 -21.98 18.53 -14.18
C ALA A 85 -21.07 17.66 -15.05
N THR A 86 -20.59 16.52 -14.52
CA THR A 86 -19.64 15.66 -15.24
C THR A 86 -20.28 14.85 -16.35
N ARG A 87 -21.56 14.48 -16.20
CA ARG A 87 -22.31 13.74 -17.23
C ARG A 87 -22.76 14.65 -18.38
N SER A 88 -23.17 15.88 -18.08
CA SER A 88 -23.58 16.86 -19.09
C SER A 88 -22.43 17.69 -19.65
N ASN A 89 -21.20 17.46 -19.17
CA ASN A 89 -20.02 18.27 -19.47
C ASN A 89 -20.29 19.79 -19.27
N ASP A 90 -20.92 20.16 -18.16
CA ASP A 90 -21.31 21.53 -17.85
C ASP A 90 -20.48 22.13 -16.69
N TYR A 91 -19.53 22.98 -17.07
CA TYR A 91 -18.66 23.68 -16.14
C TYR A 91 -19.42 24.67 -15.23
N ALA A 92 -20.51 25.29 -15.69
CA ALA A 92 -21.28 26.20 -14.85
C ALA A 92 -21.98 25.45 -13.71
N THR A 93 -22.48 24.24 -13.97
CA THR A 93 -22.97 23.35 -12.90
C THR A 93 -21.85 22.91 -11.97
N PHE A 94 -20.65 22.62 -12.49
CA PHE A 94 -19.48 22.35 -11.65
C PHE A 94 -19.16 23.53 -10.71
N LYS A 95 -19.20 24.78 -11.18
CA LYS A 95 -18.99 25.96 -10.32
C LYS A 95 -20.05 26.10 -9.22
N ARG A 96 -21.30 25.70 -9.48
CA ARG A 96 -22.34 25.62 -8.42
C ARG A 96 -21.99 24.56 -7.38
N PHE A 97 -21.48 23.41 -7.82
CA PHE A 97 -20.97 22.37 -6.93
C PHE A 97 -19.78 22.86 -6.09
N SER A 98 -18.75 23.44 -6.72
CA SER A 98 -17.52 23.84 -6.02
C SER A 98 -17.81 24.95 -5.01
N LYS A 99 -18.64 25.93 -5.37
CA LYS A 99 -19.08 26.98 -4.44
C LYS A 99 -19.78 26.42 -3.19
N ILE A 100 -20.76 25.52 -3.35
CA ILE A 100 -21.47 24.92 -2.20
C ILE A 100 -20.51 24.05 -1.38
N SER A 101 -19.64 23.28 -2.05
CA SER A 101 -18.63 22.46 -1.38
C SER A 101 -17.70 23.32 -0.52
N ASP A 102 -17.10 24.36 -1.10
CA ASP A 102 -16.11 25.20 -0.43
C ASP A 102 -16.72 26.07 0.67
N GLU A 103 -17.81 26.78 0.37
CA GLU A 103 -18.42 27.76 1.29
C GLU A 103 -19.31 27.11 2.36
N GLN A 104 -19.78 25.88 2.18
CA GLN A 104 -20.67 25.25 3.17
C GLN A 104 -20.03 24.03 3.82
N THR A 105 -19.68 23.02 3.03
CA THR A 105 -19.33 21.71 3.59
C THR A 105 -17.87 21.63 4.02
N THR A 106 -16.93 22.09 3.19
CA THR A 106 -15.50 22.17 3.53
C THR A 106 -15.28 23.15 4.69
N ARG A 107 -15.90 24.35 4.65
CA ARG A 107 -15.87 25.33 5.75
C ARG A 107 -16.33 24.77 7.09
N ALA A 108 -17.38 23.95 7.09
CA ALA A 108 -17.91 23.38 8.34
C ALA A 108 -17.12 22.18 8.87
N CYS A 109 -16.30 21.52 8.04
CA CYS A 109 -15.71 20.22 8.38
C CYS A 109 -14.17 20.22 8.47
N THR A 110 -13.47 21.24 7.96
CA THR A 110 -12.02 21.18 7.73
C THR A 110 -11.30 22.48 8.04
N LEU A 111 -9.98 22.39 8.25
CA LEU A 111 -9.13 23.54 8.51
C LEU A 111 -8.98 24.44 7.29
N ARG A 112 -8.74 23.87 6.09
CA ARG A 112 -8.66 24.64 4.84
C ARG A 112 -9.92 25.41 4.48
N GLY A 113 -11.06 25.01 5.03
CA GLY A 113 -12.31 25.74 4.93
C GLY A 113 -12.31 27.08 5.67
N LEU A 114 -11.35 27.28 6.58
CA LEU A 114 -11.16 28.51 7.36
C LEU A 114 -10.11 29.44 6.75
N PHE A 115 -9.40 29.03 5.71
CA PHE A 115 -8.43 29.88 5.02
C PHE A 115 -9.11 30.83 4.02
N LYS A 116 -8.47 31.97 3.79
CA LYS A 116 -8.77 32.92 2.73
C LYS A 116 -7.48 33.19 1.95
N PHE A 117 -7.60 33.45 0.65
CA PHE A 117 -6.49 33.95 -0.14
C PHE A 117 -6.34 35.46 0.05
N LYS A 118 -5.11 35.92 0.17
CA LYS A 118 -4.81 37.36 0.15
C LYS A 118 -5.06 37.95 -1.23
N GLU A 119 -5.36 39.25 -1.24
CA GLU A 119 -5.48 40.01 -2.48
C GLU A 119 -4.09 40.23 -3.08
N THR A 120 -3.96 39.94 -4.37
CA THR A 120 -2.74 40.15 -5.15
C THR A 120 -3.07 40.83 -6.47
N GLN A 121 -2.07 41.07 -7.31
CA GLN A 121 -2.30 41.59 -8.66
C GLN A 121 -2.67 40.43 -9.59
N PRO A 122 -3.90 40.40 -10.12
CA PRO A 122 -4.33 39.33 -11.02
C PRO A 122 -3.67 39.46 -12.40
N ILE A 123 -3.60 38.35 -13.13
CA ILE A 123 -3.17 38.27 -14.53
C ILE A 123 -4.29 37.73 -15.42
N PRO A 124 -4.26 37.98 -16.74
CA PRO A 124 -5.17 37.34 -17.68
C PRO A 124 -5.04 35.82 -17.66
N ILE A 125 -6.16 35.09 -17.72
CA ILE A 125 -6.18 33.62 -17.66
C ILE A 125 -5.47 32.97 -18.84
N GLU A 126 -5.33 33.67 -19.95
CA GLU A 126 -4.60 33.25 -21.14
C GLU A 126 -3.08 33.13 -20.90
N GLN A 127 -2.56 33.79 -19.86
CA GLN A 127 -1.14 33.70 -19.46
C GLN A 127 -0.88 32.52 -18.51
N VAL A 128 -1.93 31.89 -18.00
CA VAL A 128 -1.84 30.73 -17.10
C VAL A 128 -1.65 29.45 -17.91
N GLU A 129 -0.78 28.56 -17.43
CA GLU A 129 -0.54 27.24 -18.02
C GLU A 129 -1.83 26.47 -18.33
N SER A 130 -1.75 25.56 -19.30
CA SER A 130 -2.94 24.89 -19.82
C SER A 130 -3.52 23.86 -18.85
N VAL A 131 -4.79 23.49 -19.09
CA VAL A 131 -5.48 22.42 -18.35
C VAL A 131 -4.69 21.12 -18.41
N GLU A 132 -4.14 20.78 -19.57
CA GLU A 132 -3.38 19.55 -19.82
C GLU A 132 -2.10 19.47 -18.99
N ASN A 133 -1.44 20.60 -18.72
CA ASN A 133 -0.24 20.62 -17.87
C ASN A 133 -0.61 20.42 -16.40
N ILE A 134 -1.72 21.02 -15.95
CA ILE A 134 -2.22 20.87 -14.58
C ILE A 134 -2.69 19.44 -14.31
N THR A 135 -3.41 18.81 -15.24
CA THR A 135 -3.96 17.45 -15.02
C THR A 135 -2.89 16.37 -14.88
N ARG A 136 -1.66 16.59 -15.39
CA ARG A 136 -0.52 15.69 -15.17
C ARG A 136 -0.11 15.58 -13.70
N ARG A 137 -0.48 16.57 -12.87
CA ARG A 137 -0.24 16.58 -11.43
C ARG A 137 -1.37 15.92 -10.63
N PHE A 138 -2.41 15.45 -11.32
CA PHE A 138 -3.54 14.78 -10.68
C PHE A 138 -3.39 13.27 -10.74
N CYS A 139 -3.71 12.63 -9.62
CA CYS A 139 -3.74 11.19 -9.51
C CYS A 139 -5.09 10.72 -8.97
N THR A 140 -5.62 9.62 -9.49
CA THR A 140 -6.66 8.90 -8.75
C THR A 140 -6.00 8.11 -7.63
N GLY A 141 -6.56 8.23 -6.41
CA GLY A 141 -5.97 7.60 -5.23
C GLY A 141 -6.02 6.08 -5.27
N ALA A 142 -5.15 5.46 -4.47
CA ALA A 142 -4.99 4.01 -4.36
C ALA A 142 -6.27 3.31 -3.87
N MET A 143 -7.02 2.70 -4.79
CA MET A 143 -8.28 2.00 -4.50
C MET A 143 -8.22 0.60 -5.10
N SER A 144 -8.02 -0.42 -4.25
CA SER A 144 -7.76 -1.79 -4.72
C SER A 144 -8.89 -2.37 -5.55
N ILE A 145 -8.54 -3.05 -6.64
CA ILE A 145 -9.43 -4.06 -7.25
C ILE A 145 -9.83 -5.10 -6.19
N GLY A 146 -11.12 -5.36 -6.07
CA GLY A 146 -11.73 -6.10 -4.95
C GLY A 146 -12.51 -5.20 -3.99
N SER A 147 -11.93 -4.06 -3.59
CA SER A 147 -12.67 -3.03 -2.85
C SER A 147 -13.69 -2.36 -3.78
N ILE A 148 -13.23 -1.94 -4.96
CA ILE A 148 -14.07 -1.51 -6.06
C ILE A 148 -14.15 -2.58 -7.16
N SER A 149 -15.19 -2.52 -7.98
CA SER A 149 -15.42 -3.39 -9.11
C SER A 149 -14.34 -3.19 -10.18
N ARG A 150 -14.16 -4.21 -11.02
CA ARG A 150 -13.26 -4.15 -12.18
C ARG A 150 -13.62 -2.98 -13.09
N GLU A 151 -14.91 -2.80 -13.35
CA GLU A 151 -15.44 -1.74 -14.19
C GLU A 151 -15.03 -0.36 -13.68
N ALA A 152 -15.31 -0.05 -12.41
CA ALA A 152 -14.95 1.24 -11.82
C ALA A 152 -13.43 1.45 -11.82
N HIS A 153 -12.64 0.42 -11.52
CA HIS A 153 -11.19 0.51 -11.46
C HIS A 153 -10.57 0.76 -12.84
N GLU A 154 -11.00 0.05 -13.87
CA GLU A 154 -10.50 0.20 -15.24
C GLU A 154 -10.94 1.54 -15.85
N THR A 155 -12.18 1.99 -15.59
CA THR A 155 -12.66 3.30 -16.05
C THR A 155 -11.82 4.45 -15.50
N LEU A 156 -11.38 4.38 -14.23
CA LEU A 156 -10.48 5.38 -13.66
C LEU A 156 -9.11 5.36 -14.36
N ALA A 157 -8.57 4.19 -14.68
CA ALA A 157 -7.30 4.08 -15.38
C ALA A 157 -7.37 4.67 -16.79
N ILE A 158 -8.40 4.32 -17.56
CA ILE A 158 -8.64 4.88 -18.90
C ILE A 158 -8.69 6.40 -18.84
N ALA A 159 -9.50 6.97 -17.93
CA ALA A 159 -9.65 8.41 -17.80
C ALA A 159 -8.33 9.12 -17.48
N MET A 160 -7.55 8.59 -16.53
CA MET A 160 -6.28 9.23 -16.16
C MET A 160 -5.23 9.12 -17.26
N ASN A 161 -5.17 7.98 -17.96
CA ASN A 161 -4.26 7.79 -19.09
C ASN A 161 -4.59 8.75 -20.25
N ARG A 162 -5.88 8.98 -20.56
CA ARG A 162 -6.32 10.00 -21.53
C ARG A 162 -5.89 11.43 -21.15
N LEU A 163 -5.84 11.74 -19.85
CA LEU A 163 -5.48 13.05 -19.32
C LEU A 163 -3.96 13.28 -19.18
N GLY A 164 -3.15 12.23 -19.34
CA GLY A 164 -1.73 12.25 -18.96
C GLY A 164 -1.50 12.37 -17.45
N GLY A 165 -2.53 12.21 -16.63
CA GLY A 165 -2.39 12.05 -15.18
C GLY A 165 -2.10 10.58 -14.83
N LYS A 166 -2.22 10.22 -13.55
CA LYS A 166 -1.91 8.85 -13.11
C LYS A 166 -3.08 8.20 -12.37
N SER A 167 -3.31 6.91 -12.59
CA SER A 167 -4.15 6.09 -11.71
C SER A 167 -3.31 5.12 -10.88
N ASN A 168 -3.87 4.66 -9.76
CA ASN A 168 -3.16 3.81 -8.81
C ASN A 168 -3.92 2.50 -8.56
N THR A 169 -3.21 1.37 -8.60
CA THR A 169 -3.79 0.02 -8.41
C THR A 169 -4.38 -0.23 -7.03
N GLY A 170 -3.91 0.51 -6.02
CA GLY A 170 -4.09 0.12 -4.63
C GLY A 170 -3.49 -1.25 -4.31
N GLU A 171 -3.78 -1.76 -3.12
CA GLU A 171 -3.18 -2.98 -2.56
C GLU A 171 -3.69 -4.30 -3.17
N GLY A 172 -4.39 -4.26 -4.32
CA GLY A 172 -5.16 -5.39 -4.83
C GLY A 172 -4.49 -6.22 -5.91
N GLY A 173 -3.31 -5.82 -6.38
CA GLY A 173 -2.72 -6.30 -7.64
C GLY A 173 -3.38 -5.68 -8.87
N GLU A 174 -2.94 -6.07 -10.06
CA GLU A 174 -3.54 -5.67 -11.34
C GLU A 174 -3.50 -6.85 -12.31
N ASP A 175 -4.59 -7.03 -13.06
CA ASP A 175 -4.68 -8.08 -14.08
C ASP A 175 -3.76 -7.76 -15.25
N SER A 176 -2.88 -8.69 -15.63
CA SER A 176 -1.87 -8.50 -16.67
C SER A 176 -2.46 -8.24 -18.05
N VAL A 177 -3.71 -8.63 -18.30
CA VAL A 177 -4.43 -8.28 -19.54
C VAL A 177 -4.54 -6.76 -19.75
N ARG A 178 -4.46 -5.96 -18.68
CA ARG A 178 -4.58 -4.49 -18.74
C ARG A 178 -3.32 -3.80 -19.22
N TYR A 179 -2.19 -4.51 -19.36
CA TYR A 179 -0.91 -3.92 -19.74
C TYR A 179 -0.82 -3.63 -21.24
N THR A 180 -1.65 -4.33 -22.03
CA THR A 180 -1.81 -4.04 -23.46
C THR A 180 -2.94 -3.04 -23.65
N PRO A 181 -2.74 -1.95 -24.43
CA PRO A 181 -3.82 -1.05 -24.80
C PRO A 181 -4.95 -1.77 -25.55
N ASP A 182 -6.17 -1.29 -25.36
CA ASP A 182 -7.35 -1.71 -26.09
C ASP A 182 -7.23 -1.34 -27.58
N ALA A 183 -8.01 -1.99 -28.45
CA ALA A 183 -7.97 -1.74 -29.90
C ALA A 183 -8.32 -0.29 -30.30
N ASN A 184 -9.03 0.44 -29.45
CA ASN A 184 -9.38 1.85 -29.66
C ASN A 184 -8.29 2.83 -29.15
N GLY A 185 -7.17 2.33 -28.62
CA GLY A 185 -6.07 3.11 -28.07
C GLY A 185 -6.19 3.44 -26.58
N ASP A 186 -7.29 3.08 -25.92
CA ASP A 186 -7.40 3.25 -24.47
C ASP A 186 -6.45 2.32 -23.73
N SER A 187 -5.83 2.82 -22.66
CA SER A 187 -5.04 1.99 -21.76
C SER A 187 -5.75 1.79 -20.43
N ARG A 188 -5.91 0.54 -20.01
CA ARG A 188 -6.46 0.15 -18.70
C ARG A 188 -5.37 0.00 -17.65
N ARG A 189 -4.08 0.09 -18.02
CA ARG A 189 -2.94 -0.04 -17.11
C ARG A 189 -2.94 1.11 -16.12
N SER A 190 -2.76 0.83 -14.83
CA SER A 190 -2.54 1.90 -13.85
C SER A 190 -1.08 2.33 -13.85
N ALA A 191 -0.79 3.63 -13.98
CA ALA A 191 0.57 4.15 -13.99
C ALA A 191 1.30 3.92 -12.64
N ILE A 192 0.57 4.02 -11.53
CA ILE A 192 1.10 3.79 -10.18
C ILE A 192 0.72 2.39 -9.72
N LYS A 193 1.73 1.61 -9.31
CA LYS A 193 1.61 0.25 -8.80
C LYS A 193 1.95 0.27 -7.31
N GLN A 194 0.98 -0.07 -6.46
CA GLN A 194 1.19 -0.04 -5.02
C GLN A 194 1.87 -1.33 -4.52
N VAL A 195 2.80 -1.18 -3.58
CA VAL A 195 3.44 -2.25 -2.79
C VAL A 195 3.04 -2.03 -1.34
N ALA A 196 2.15 -2.89 -0.82
CA ALA A 196 1.61 -2.82 0.53
C ALA A 196 1.97 -4.09 1.34
N SER A 197 1.74 -4.08 2.65
CA SER A 197 2.11 -5.17 3.58
C SER A 197 1.60 -6.57 3.21
N GLY A 198 0.47 -6.67 2.50
CA GLY A 198 -0.05 -7.96 2.04
C GLY A 198 0.68 -8.56 0.83
N ARG A 199 1.46 -7.75 0.09
CA ARG A 199 2.12 -8.09 -1.19
C ARG A 199 1.19 -8.77 -2.22
N PHE A 200 -0.11 -8.47 -2.16
CA PHE A 200 -1.08 -9.08 -3.07
C PHE A 200 -0.82 -8.66 -4.51
N GLY A 201 -0.62 -9.64 -5.39
CA GLY A 201 -0.34 -9.43 -6.82
C GLY A 201 0.98 -8.73 -7.11
N VAL A 202 1.89 -8.62 -6.12
CA VAL A 202 3.21 -8.01 -6.32
C VAL A 202 4.15 -9.09 -6.85
N ASN A 203 4.45 -9.00 -8.14
CA ASN A 203 5.37 -9.90 -8.83
C ASN A 203 6.29 -9.13 -9.79
N SER A 204 7.33 -9.78 -10.31
CA SER A 204 8.29 -9.15 -11.24
C SER A 204 7.58 -8.42 -12.40
N HIS A 205 6.63 -9.06 -13.06
CA HIS A 205 5.90 -8.49 -14.19
C HIS A 205 4.97 -7.31 -13.80
N TYR A 206 4.35 -7.35 -12.62
CA TYR A 206 3.57 -6.25 -12.06
C TYR A 206 4.45 -5.02 -11.78
N LEU A 207 5.63 -5.24 -11.19
CA LEU A 207 6.59 -4.18 -10.88
C LEU A 207 7.16 -3.55 -12.15
N THR A 208 7.43 -4.35 -13.19
CA THR A 208 7.88 -3.87 -14.50
C THR A 208 6.86 -2.96 -15.19
N ASN A 209 5.56 -3.18 -14.98
CA ASN A 209 4.48 -2.42 -15.63
C ASN A 209 4.04 -1.17 -14.84
N ALA A 210 4.99 -0.55 -14.12
CA ALA A 210 4.82 0.68 -13.35
C ALA A 210 5.57 1.85 -13.98
N ASP A 211 4.96 3.04 -13.97
CA ASP A 211 5.69 4.30 -14.12
C ASP A 211 6.12 4.83 -12.73
N GLU A 212 5.41 4.43 -11.68
CA GLU A 212 5.70 4.73 -10.28
C GLU A 212 5.33 3.54 -9.38
N LEU A 213 6.21 3.19 -8.45
CA LEU A 213 6.03 2.17 -7.42
C LEU A 213 5.77 2.85 -6.08
N GLN A 214 4.57 2.70 -5.54
CA GLN A 214 4.19 3.35 -4.28
C GLN A 214 4.24 2.38 -3.10
N ILE A 215 5.16 2.59 -2.16
CA ILE A 215 5.20 1.91 -0.87
C ILE A 215 4.08 2.47 0.02
N LYS A 216 3.13 1.62 0.40
CA LYS A 216 2.01 2.00 1.25
C LYS A 216 2.30 1.68 2.71
N VAL A 217 2.94 2.60 3.43
CA VAL A 217 3.14 2.48 4.88
C VAL A 217 1.80 2.57 5.60
N ALA A 218 0.96 3.53 5.24
CA ALA A 218 -0.33 3.75 5.90
C ALA A 218 -1.39 4.39 5.00
N GLN A 219 -2.63 4.48 5.49
CA GLN A 219 -3.72 5.22 4.87
C GLN A 219 -4.55 5.97 5.92
N GLY A 220 -5.07 7.15 5.58
CA GLY A 220 -5.73 8.03 6.56
C GLY A 220 -6.91 7.41 7.30
N ALA A 221 -7.69 6.55 6.65
CA ALA A 221 -8.86 5.91 7.26
C ALA A 221 -8.54 4.84 8.33
N LYS A 222 -7.28 4.38 8.40
CA LYS A 222 -6.79 3.38 9.36
C LYS A 222 -5.26 3.34 9.38
N PRO A 223 -4.61 4.35 9.98
CA PRO A 223 -3.16 4.52 9.86
C PRO A 223 -2.35 3.40 10.53
N GLY A 224 -2.81 2.90 11.68
CA GLY A 224 -2.13 1.85 12.45
C GLY A 224 -2.50 0.41 12.06
N GLU A 225 -3.15 0.19 10.92
CA GLU A 225 -3.69 -1.12 10.54
C GLU A 225 -3.47 -1.47 9.06
N GLY A 226 -3.62 -2.76 8.75
CA GLY A 226 -3.52 -3.29 7.39
C GLY A 226 -4.79 -3.14 6.53
N GLY A 227 -4.62 -3.47 5.26
CA GLY A 227 -5.69 -3.69 4.29
C GLY A 227 -6.73 -4.71 4.77
N GLN A 228 -7.98 -4.53 4.36
CA GLN A 228 -9.08 -5.46 4.70
C GLN A 228 -9.97 -5.66 3.49
N LEU A 229 -10.13 -6.92 3.08
CA LEU A 229 -11.10 -7.34 2.08
C LEU A 229 -11.94 -8.50 2.63
N PRO A 230 -13.25 -8.28 2.88
CA PRO A 230 -14.14 -9.34 3.33
C PRO A 230 -14.16 -10.55 2.37
N GLY A 231 -14.21 -11.77 2.90
CA GLY A 231 -14.11 -13.01 2.11
C GLY A 231 -15.19 -13.14 1.03
N HIS A 232 -16.40 -12.64 1.28
CA HIS A 232 -17.49 -12.62 0.29
C HIS A 232 -17.28 -11.62 -0.86
N LYS A 233 -16.20 -10.84 -0.84
CA LYS A 233 -15.70 -10.03 -1.96
C LYS A 233 -14.47 -10.65 -2.64
N VAL A 234 -13.95 -11.76 -2.12
CA VAL A 234 -12.84 -12.49 -2.73
C VAL A 234 -13.43 -13.51 -3.71
N SER A 235 -13.90 -12.99 -4.85
CA SER A 235 -14.34 -13.83 -5.97
C SER A 235 -13.16 -14.58 -6.60
N ASP A 236 -13.42 -15.54 -7.48
CA ASP A 236 -12.34 -16.27 -8.19
C ASP A 236 -11.39 -15.33 -8.94
N TYR A 237 -11.95 -14.29 -9.55
CA TYR A 237 -11.18 -13.25 -10.23
C TYR A 237 -10.21 -12.51 -9.28
N ILE A 238 -10.71 -12.09 -8.11
CA ILE A 238 -9.88 -11.40 -7.10
C ILE A 238 -8.87 -12.36 -6.48
N ALA A 239 -9.28 -13.59 -6.18
CA ALA A 239 -8.42 -14.60 -5.62
C ALA A 239 -7.21 -14.89 -6.52
N ARG A 240 -7.44 -15.00 -7.83
CA ARG A 240 -6.39 -15.19 -8.85
C ARG A 240 -5.38 -14.05 -8.83
N ILE A 241 -5.83 -12.80 -8.93
CA ILE A 241 -4.93 -11.62 -8.97
C ILE A 241 -4.10 -11.51 -7.69
N ARG A 242 -4.68 -11.91 -6.56
CA ARG A 242 -4.03 -11.80 -5.25
C ARG A 242 -3.24 -13.05 -4.86
N HIS A 243 -3.19 -14.09 -5.70
CA HIS A 243 -2.62 -15.40 -5.36
C HIS A 243 -3.15 -15.93 -4.02
N SER A 244 -4.47 -15.92 -3.87
CA SER A 244 -5.18 -16.27 -2.64
C SER A 244 -6.33 -17.24 -2.91
N THR A 245 -7.09 -17.59 -1.87
CA THR A 245 -8.20 -18.55 -1.98
C THR A 245 -9.55 -17.83 -2.09
N PRO A 246 -10.40 -18.20 -3.07
CA PRO A 246 -11.76 -17.66 -3.18
C PRO A 246 -12.57 -17.85 -1.90
N GLY A 247 -13.33 -16.82 -1.51
CA GLY A 247 -14.20 -16.83 -0.33
C GLY A 247 -13.49 -16.61 1.01
N VAL A 248 -12.15 -16.63 1.06
CA VAL A 248 -11.38 -16.42 2.30
C VAL A 248 -11.10 -14.93 2.48
N GLY A 249 -11.35 -14.41 3.68
CA GLY A 249 -11.08 -13.00 3.99
C GLY A 249 -9.59 -12.68 3.94
N LEU A 250 -9.24 -11.50 3.42
CA LEU A 250 -7.85 -11.04 3.35
C LEU A 250 -7.65 -9.87 4.30
N ILE A 251 -6.89 -10.12 5.36
CA ILE A 251 -6.43 -9.10 6.30
C ILE A 251 -4.92 -9.00 6.11
N SER A 252 -4.46 -7.84 5.65
CA SER A 252 -3.02 -7.61 5.53
C SER A 252 -2.42 -7.40 6.93
N PRO A 253 -1.16 -7.80 7.15
CA PRO A 253 -0.45 -7.41 8.37
C PRO A 253 -0.44 -5.88 8.51
N PRO A 254 -0.51 -5.33 9.75
CA PRO A 254 -0.34 -3.90 9.93
C PRO A 254 1.02 -3.37 9.44
N PRO A 255 2.17 -3.96 9.80
CA PRO A 255 3.45 -3.50 9.28
C PRO A 255 3.78 -4.15 7.94
N HIS A 256 4.66 -3.51 7.18
CA HIS A 256 5.49 -4.21 6.22
C HIS A 256 6.53 -5.03 6.99
N HIS A 257 6.60 -6.35 6.78
CA HIS A 257 7.56 -7.18 7.52
C HIS A 257 9.01 -6.98 7.08
N ASP A 258 9.23 -6.25 5.98
CA ASP A 258 10.52 -5.78 5.48
C ASP A 258 10.73 -4.28 5.71
N ILE A 259 9.99 -3.67 6.66
CA ILE A 259 10.19 -2.30 7.12
C ILE A 259 9.97 -2.23 8.64
N TYR A 260 11.04 -2.38 9.42
CA TYR A 260 11.01 -2.16 10.88
C TYR A 260 11.78 -0.91 11.30
N SER A 261 12.48 -0.29 10.37
CA SER A 261 13.33 0.89 10.57
C SER A 261 13.42 1.72 9.30
N ILE A 262 14.13 2.86 9.34
CA ILE A 262 14.29 3.71 8.17
C ILE A 262 15.27 3.11 7.15
N GLU A 263 16.26 2.36 7.63
CA GLU A 263 17.21 1.60 6.83
C GLU A 263 16.54 0.43 6.11
N ASP A 264 15.53 -0.20 6.71
CA ASP A 264 14.72 -1.22 6.01
C ASP A 264 13.83 -0.59 4.93
N LEU A 265 13.27 0.61 5.19
CA LEU A 265 12.55 1.36 4.16
C LEU A 265 13.49 1.73 3.00
N GLN A 266 14.73 2.16 3.31
CA GLN A 266 15.75 2.40 2.30
C GLN A 266 16.07 1.13 1.52
N GLN A 267 16.14 -0.03 2.18
CA GLN A 267 16.34 -1.31 1.49
C GLN A 267 15.18 -1.64 0.55
N LEU A 268 13.92 -1.42 0.96
CA LEU A 268 12.78 -1.63 0.06
C LEU A 268 12.79 -0.63 -1.11
N ILE A 269 13.15 0.63 -0.90
CA ILE A 269 13.30 1.62 -1.99
C ILE A 269 14.38 1.13 -2.98
N PHE A 270 15.52 0.68 -2.47
CA PHE A 270 16.61 0.11 -3.27
C PHE A 270 16.14 -1.12 -4.07
N ASP A 271 15.41 -2.04 -3.43
CA ASP A 271 14.84 -3.23 -4.08
C ASP A 271 13.87 -2.85 -5.21
N LEU A 272 13.05 -1.81 -5.00
CA LEU A 272 12.07 -1.36 -5.99
C LEU A 272 12.72 -0.64 -7.18
N HIS A 273 13.73 0.21 -6.95
CA HIS A 273 14.54 0.78 -8.03
C HIS A 273 15.23 -0.32 -8.85
N ASN A 274 15.73 -1.37 -8.20
CA ASN A 274 16.32 -2.51 -8.91
C ASN A 274 15.27 -3.37 -9.64
N SER A 275 14.09 -3.54 -9.06
CA SER A 275 12.98 -4.29 -9.68
C SER A 275 12.39 -3.60 -10.91
N ASN A 276 12.55 -2.27 -11.04
CA ASN A 276 12.19 -1.50 -12.21
C ASN A 276 13.00 -0.19 -12.27
N PRO A 277 14.16 -0.20 -12.96
CA PRO A 277 15.04 0.99 -13.04
C PRO A 277 14.43 2.20 -13.77
N LYS A 278 13.25 2.05 -14.38
CA LYS A 278 12.55 3.14 -15.08
C LYS A 278 11.46 3.79 -14.23
N ALA A 279 11.00 3.15 -13.15
CA ALA A 279 9.92 3.64 -12.32
C ALA A 279 10.44 4.56 -11.21
N GLU A 280 9.66 5.60 -10.88
CA GLU A 280 9.87 6.38 -9.67
C GLU A 280 9.38 5.59 -8.43
N VAL A 281 10.00 5.78 -7.26
CA VAL A 281 9.52 5.16 -6.00
C VAL A 281 8.97 6.22 -5.05
N SER A 282 7.70 6.07 -4.65
CA SER A 282 7.05 6.97 -3.69
C SER A 282 6.61 6.28 -2.40
N VAL A 283 6.57 7.02 -1.29
CA VAL A 283 6.15 6.50 0.02
C VAL A 283 4.88 7.20 0.48
N LYS A 284 3.82 6.43 0.74
CA LYS A 284 2.55 6.92 1.28
C LYS A 284 2.52 6.87 2.79
N LEU A 285 2.54 8.04 3.41
CA LEU A 285 2.41 8.29 4.85
C LEU A 285 1.02 8.87 5.17
N VAL A 286 0.71 8.93 6.46
CA VAL A 286 -0.47 9.61 6.98
C VAL A 286 -0.03 10.80 7.82
N SER A 287 -0.79 11.88 7.73
CA SER A 287 -0.60 13.07 8.56
C SER A 287 -0.74 12.73 10.05
N GLU A 288 0.35 12.92 10.79
CA GLU A 288 0.43 12.90 12.25
C GLU A 288 1.60 13.80 12.71
N CYS A 289 1.63 14.25 13.97
CA CYS A 289 2.77 15.01 14.47
C CYS A 289 4.06 14.18 14.34
N GLY A 290 5.10 14.77 13.74
CA GLY A 290 6.38 14.12 13.47
C GLY A 290 6.51 13.59 12.05
N VAL A 291 5.43 13.60 11.25
CA VAL A 291 5.47 13.10 9.86
C VAL A 291 6.51 13.82 9.01
N GLY A 292 6.80 15.10 9.25
CA GLY A 292 7.85 15.81 8.51
C GLY A 292 9.26 15.28 8.81
N THR A 293 9.51 14.82 10.05
CA THR A 293 10.77 14.15 10.39
C THR A 293 10.91 12.82 9.68
N VAL A 294 9.82 12.04 9.63
CA VAL A 294 9.77 10.78 8.86
C VAL A 294 9.99 11.06 7.37
N ALA A 295 9.36 12.08 6.82
CA ALA A 295 9.52 12.48 5.41
C ALA A 295 10.96 12.90 5.08
N ALA A 296 11.69 13.54 6.00
CA ALA A 296 13.12 13.80 5.84
C ALA A 296 13.94 12.50 5.79
N GLY A 297 13.59 11.50 6.61
CA GLY A 297 14.16 10.14 6.51
C GLY A 297 13.87 9.50 5.16
N VAL A 298 12.62 9.57 4.68
CA VAL A 298 12.20 9.07 3.36
C VAL A 298 12.99 9.70 2.21
N ALA A 299 13.22 11.01 2.27
CA ALA A 299 14.03 11.71 1.28
C ALA A 299 15.50 11.24 1.29
N LYS A 300 16.09 11.03 2.47
CA LYS A 300 17.45 10.47 2.63
C LYS A 300 17.55 9.00 2.22
N ALA A 301 16.45 8.25 2.35
CA ALA A 301 16.29 6.89 1.86
C ALA A 301 16.12 6.83 0.33
N ARG A 302 16.20 7.99 -0.37
CA ARG A 302 16.20 8.16 -1.83
C ARG A 302 14.87 7.86 -2.52
N SER A 303 13.76 8.03 -1.82
CA SER A 303 12.46 8.03 -2.49
C SER A 303 12.31 9.27 -3.39
N ASP A 304 11.78 9.09 -4.59
CA ASP A 304 11.46 10.17 -5.52
C ASP A 304 10.25 11.01 -5.06
N GLY A 305 9.37 10.44 -4.22
CA GLY A 305 8.19 11.13 -3.74
C GLY A 305 7.66 10.68 -2.39
N VAL A 306 6.97 11.57 -1.69
CA VAL A 306 6.25 11.28 -0.46
C VAL A 306 4.81 11.77 -0.57
N LEU A 307 3.85 10.92 -0.23
CA LEU A 307 2.44 11.27 -0.16
C LEU A 307 2.04 11.45 1.31
N ILE A 308 1.47 12.61 1.65
CA ILE A 308 0.87 12.87 2.95
C ILE A 308 -0.65 12.74 2.86
N ALA A 309 -1.19 11.66 3.40
CA ALA A 309 -2.64 11.39 3.40
C ALA A 309 -3.32 12.01 4.63
N GLY A 310 -4.44 12.69 4.43
CA GLY A 310 -5.29 13.17 5.52
C GLY A 310 -6.15 12.07 6.13
N TYR A 311 -6.53 12.23 7.41
CA TYR A 311 -7.45 11.34 8.13
C TYR A 311 -8.80 11.13 7.42
N ASP A 312 -9.20 12.11 6.60
CA ASP A 312 -10.46 12.16 5.87
C ASP A 312 -10.46 11.30 4.57
N GLY A 313 -9.38 10.55 4.33
CA GLY A 313 -9.28 9.56 3.26
C GLY A 313 -10.41 8.51 3.26
N GLY A 314 -10.82 8.07 2.07
CA GLY A 314 -11.83 7.02 1.92
C GLY A 314 -11.32 5.62 2.23
N THR A 315 -12.22 4.68 2.50
CA THR A 315 -11.91 3.24 2.62
C THR A 315 -13.09 2.37 2.22
N GLY A 316 -12.80 1.19 1.65
CA GLY A 316 -13.80 0.17 1.38
C GLY A 316 -14.23 -0.60 2.62
N ALA A 317 -13.30 -0.83 3.56
CA ALA A 317 -13.51 -1.55 4.82
C ALA A 317 -12.48 -1.11 5.87
N SER A 318 -12.96 -0.70 7.04
CA SER A 318 -12.15 -0.29 8.19
C SER A 318 -13.01 -0.28 9.46
N PRO A 319 -12.43 -0.50 10.65
CA PRO A 319 -13.10 -0.21 11.91
C PRO A 319 -13.56 1.25 11.98
N GLN A 320 -14.76 1.48 12.52
CA GLN A 320 -15.30 2.82 12.66
C GLN A 320 -14.49 3.69 13.63
N THR A 321 -13.86 3.07 14.63
CA THR A 321 -12.96 3.73 15.57
C THR A 321 -11.80 4.40 14.83
N SER A 322 -11.16 3.67 13.92
CA SER A 322 -10.00 4.16 13.16
C SER A 322 -10.40 5.27 12.19
N ILE A 323 -11.55 5.13 11.51
CA ILE A 323 -12.10 6.19 10.63
C ILE A 323 -12.36 7.50 11.38
N LYS A 324 -12.72 7.44 12.67
CA LYS A 324 -13.13 8.61 13.45
C LYS A 324 -12.05 9.18 14.36
N HIS A 325 -11.04 8.39 14.73
CA HIS A 325 -10.15 8.72 15.83
C HIS A 325 -8.66 8.51 15.53
N ALA A 326 -8.28 8.14 14.30
CA ALA A 326 -6.88 7.98 13.93
C ALA A 326 -6.50 8.86 12.72
N GLY A 327 -5.30 9.44 12.75
CA GLY A 327 -4.78 10.38 11.76
C GLY A 327 -5.20 11.83 12.00
N LEU A 328 -4.56 12.76 11.28
CA LEU A 328 -4.82 14.20 11.34
C LEU A 328 -5.24 14.79 9.98
N PRO A 329 -5.79 16.02 9.95
CA PRO A 329 -5.95 16.80 8.72
C PRO A 329 -4.64 16.93 7.95
N TRP A 330 -4.69 16.74 6.63
CA TRP A 330 -3.49 16.81 5.80
C TRP A 330 -2.85 18.20 5.79
N GLU A 331 -3.59 19.27 6.09
CA GLU A 331 -3.05 20.63 6.20
C GLU A 331 -1.92 20.70 7.24
N LEU A 332 -2.03 19.92 8.33
CA LEU A 332 -1.00 19.83 9.36
C LEU A 332 0.22 19.05 8.91
N GLY A 333 0.02 17.83 8.39
CA GLY A 333 1.13 16.97 7.98
C GLY A 333 1.86 17.52 6.74
N LEU A 334 1.13 18.13 5.79
CA LEU A 334 1.70 18.71 4.59
C LEU A 334 2.58 19.92 4.92
N SER A 335 2.08 20.85 5.75
CA SER A 335 2.86 22.02 6.18
C SER A 335 4.10 21.60 6.98
N GLU A 336 3.98 20.66 7.91
CA GLU A 336 5.12 20.12 8.65
C GLU A 336 6.15 19.47 7.72
N THR A 337 5.69 18.67 6.75
CA THR A 337 6.56 18.03 5.76
C THR A 337 7.30 19.05 4.92
N GLN A 338 6.59 20.06 4.40
CA GLN A 338 7.18 21.16 3.65
C GLN A 338 8.25 21.88 4.48
N GLN A 339 7.90 22.28 5.71
CA GLN A 339 8.79 23.02 6.60
C GLN A 339 10.06 22.22 6.92
N VAL A 340 9.93 20.96 7.33
CA VAL A 340 11.07 20.12 7.73
C VAL A 340 11.97 19.82 6.54
N LEU A 341 11.42 19.50 5.37
CA LEU A 341 12.22 19.22 4.17
C LEU A 341 13.00 20.46 3.70
N VAL A 342 12.41 21.65 3.80
CA VAL A 342 13.09 22.93 3.47
C VAL A 342 14.19 23.24 4.48
N MET A 343 13.90 23.12 5.79
CA MET A 343 14.90 23.35 6.85
C MET A 343 16.13 22.42 6.76
N ASN A 344 16.01 21.27 6.09
CA ASN A 344 17.09 20.30 5.94
C ASN A 344 17.71 20.25 4.52
N ASP A 345 17.34 21.15 3.61
CA ASP A 345 17.78 21.15 2.21
C ASP A 345 17.54 19.80 1.48
N LEU A 346 16.38 19.21 1.74
CA LEU A 346 15.93 17.96 1.12
C LEU A 346 14.78 18.18 0.13
N ARG A 347 14.04 19.28 0.27
CA ARG A 347 12.82 19.55 -0.50
C ARG A 347 13.05 19.58 -2.01
N GLY A 348 14.22 20.01 -2.46
CA GLY A 348 14.60 20.09 -3.87
C GLY A 348 14.55 18.75 -4.62
N ARG A 349 14.73 17.63 -3.93
CA ARG A 349 15.01 16.30 -4.54
C ARG A 349 13.85 15.31 -4.45
N ILE A 350 12.78 15.68 -3.75
CA ILE A 350 11.61 14.82 -3.52
C ILE A 350 10.31 15.53 -3.90
N LYS A 351 9.41 14.83 -4.60
CA LYS A 351 8.05 15.31 -4.89
C LYS A 351 7.14 15.08 -3.68
N VAL A 352 6.36 16.08 -3.29
CA VAL A 352 5.39 15.97 -2.20
C VAL A 352 3.98 15.88 -2.80
N GLN A 353 3.30 14.76 -2.59
CA GLN A 353 1.90 14.57 -2.96
C GLN A 353 1.00 14.72 -1.73
N VAL A 354 -0.22 15.21 -1.93
CA VAL A 354 -1.24 15.23 -0.88
C VAL A 354 -2.55 14.58 -1.33
N ASP A 355 -3.20 13.83 -0.44
CA ASP A 355 -4.57 13.36 -0.63
C ASP A 355 -5.41 13.50 0.65
N GLY A 356 -6.74 13.48 0.50
CA GLY A 356 -7.67 13.67 1.62
C GLY A 356 -8.82 14.62 1.28
N GLN A 357 -9.94 14.06 0.81
CA GLN A 357 -11.14 14.80 0.39
C GLN A 357 -10.87 16.06 -0.47
N ILE A 358 -9.88 16.01 -1.36
CA ILE A 358 -9.65 17.03 -2.40
C ILE A 358 -10.73 16.86 -3.46
N LYS A 359 -11.50 17.92 -3.73
CA LYS A 359 -12.68 17.86 -4.60
C LYS A 359 -12.80 19.05 -5.56
N THR A 360 -12.19 20.18 -5.23
CA THR A 360 -12.32 21.45 -5.97
C THR A 360 -10.96 22.01 -6.37
N GLY A 361 -10.93 22.97 -7.31
CA GLY A 361 -9.70 23.67 -7.65
C GLY A 361 -9.15 24.48 -6.47
N ARG A 362 -10.02 24.94 -5.56
CA ARG A 362 -9.60 25.62 -4.32
C ARG A 362 -8.80 24.70 -3.40
N ASP A 363 -9.23 23.44 -3.24
CA ASP A 363 -8.50 22.44 -2.43
C ASP A 363 -7.08 22.23 -3.00
N VAL A 364 -6.96 22.13 -4.34
CA VAL A 364 -5.67 21.97 -5.04
C VAL A 364 -4.76 23.17 -4.80
N VAL A 365 -5.29 24.38 -4.97
CA VAL A 365 -4.52 25.63 -4.77
C VAL A 365 -4.03 25.75 -3.33
N ILE A 366 -4.86 25.43 -2.33
CA ILE A 366 -4.42 25.43 -0.94
C ILE A 366 -3.31 24.39 -0.71
N GLY A 367 -3.46 23.18 -1.26
CA GLY A 367 -2.41 22.16 -1.19
C GLY A 367 -1.10 22.62 -1.81
N ALA A 368 -1.14 23.29 -2.97
CA ALA A 368 0.04 23.86 -3.62
C ALA A 368 0.71 24.90 -2.72
N LEU A 369 -0.04 25.89 -2.23
CA LEU A 369 0.47 26.94 -1.35
C LEU A 369 1.08 26.39 -0.04
N LEU A 370 0.57 25.26 0.46
CA LEU A 370 1.12 24.55 1.61
C LEU A 370 2.32 23.64 1.29
N GLY A 371 2.64 23.41 0.01
CA GLY A 371 3.88 22.76 -0.43
C GLY A 371 3.73 21.51 -1.31
N ALA A 372 2.53 21.13 -1.74
CA ALA A 372 2.34 19.94 -2.58
C ALA A 372 2.68 20.19 -4.07
N ASP A 373 3.39 19.24 -4.69
CA ASP A 373 3.69 19.18 -6.12
C ASP A 373 2.60 18.46 -6.94
N SER A 374 1.85 17.54 -6.31
CA SER A 374 0.81 16.73 -6.93
C SER A 374 -0.34 16.37 -5.98
N PHE A 375 -1.48 15.94 -6.53
CA PHE A 375 -2.76 15.88 -5.80
C PHE A 375 -3.51 14.57 -6.08
N GLY A 376 -3.87 13.86 -5.01
CA GLY A 376 -4.61 12.61 -5.06
C GLY A 376 -6.11 12.78 -4.82
N PHE A 377 -6.92 12.18 -5.70
CA PHE A 377 -8.39 12.24 -5.68
C PHE A 377 -8.97 10.83 -5.63
N SER A 378 -9.76 10.52 -4.60
CA SER A 378 -10.37 9.19 -4.45
C SER A 378 -11.89 9.25 -4.54
N THR A 379 -12.54 9.84 -3.53
CA THR A 379 -14.00 9.80 -3.42
C THR A 379 -14.71 10.59 -4.51
N ALA A 380 -14.22 11.78 -4.89
CA ALA A 380 -14.86 12.59 -5.93
C ALA A 380 -14.91 11.86 -7.29
N PRO A 381 -13.81 11.28 -7.83
CA PRO A 381 -13.89 10.45 -9.02
C PRO A 381 -14.85 9.26 -8.92
N LEU A 382 -14.99 8.62 -7.75
CA LEU A 382 -16.01 7.58 -7.59
C LEU A 382 -17.44 8.15 -7.63
N VAL A 383 -17.65 9.37 -7.13
CA VAL A 383 -18.96 10.05 -7.21
C VAL A 383 -19.33 10.35 -8.66
N THR A 384 -18.38 10.79 -9.49
CA THR A 384 -18.64 11.05 -10.92
C THR A 384 -19.02 9.78 -11.67
N LEU A 385 -18.49 8.62 -11.26
CA LEU A 385 -18.88 7.30 -11.74
C LEU A 385 -20.24 6.80 -11.21
N GLY A 386 -20.89 7.53 -10.30
CA GLY A 386 -22.23 7.21 -9.80
C GLY A 386 -22.31 6.87 -8.31
N CYS A 387 -21.22 6.98 -7.54
CA CYS A 387 -21.28 6.70 -6.11
C CYS A 387 -22.22 7.69 -5.40
N ILE A 388 -23.16 7.15 -4.62
CA ILE A 388 -24.15 7.90 -3.84
C ILE A 388 -23.85 7.89 -2.32
N LEU A 389 -22.63 7.49 -1.94
CA LEU A 389 -22.15 7.45 -0.55
C LEU A 389 -23.09 6.71 0.43
N MET A 390 -23.60 5.55 0.04
CA MET A 390 -24.37 4.67 0.95
C MET A 390 -23.55 4.09 2.12
N ARG A 391 -22.21 4.13 2.02
CA ARG A 391 -21.26 3.60 3.03
C ARG A 391 -21.41 2.10 3.35
N LYS A 392 -21.91 1.31 2.37
CA LYS A 392 -22.02 -0.16 2.43
C LYS A 392 -20.97 -0.90 1.61
N CYS A 393 -19.82 -0.26 1.34
CA CYS A 393 -18.77 -0.78 0.46
C CYS A 393 -18.22 -2.15 0.91
N HIS A 394 -18.17 -2.38 2.22
CA HIS A 394 -17.69 -3.60 2.86
C HIS A 394 -18.70 -4.76 2.81
N LEU A 395 -19.97 -4.50 2.53
CA LEU A 395 -21.04 -5.51 2.52
C LEU A 395 -21.24 -6.17 1.16
N ASN A 396 -20.51 -5.73 0.13
CA ASN A 396 -20.68 -6.18 -1.26
C ASN A 396 -22.05 -5.83 -1.88
N THR A 397 -22.88 -5.01 -1.22
CA THR A 397 -24.24 -4.66 -1.67
C THR A 397 -24.30 -3.28 -2.34
N CYS A 398 -23.29 -2.88 -3.10
CA CYS A 398 -23.27 -1.58 -3.77
C CYS A 398 -24.33 -1.53 -4.87
N SER A 399 -25.38 -0.71 -4.70
CA SER A 399 -26.53 -0.66 -5.61
C SER A 399 -26.22 -0.07 -7.00
N VAL A 400 -25.05 0.55 -7.16
CA VAL A 400 -24.60 1.22 -8.39
C VAL A 400 -23.37 0.54 -9.01
N GLY A 401 -23.04 -0.69 -8.59
CA GLY A 401 -21.99 -1.49 -9.22
C GLY A 401 -20.55 -1.02 -9.02
N ILE A 402 -20.29 -0.06 -8.12
CA ILE A 402 -18.93 0.49 -7.88
C ILE A 402 -18.14 -0.32 -6.85
N ALA A 403 -18.70 -0.57 -5.67
CA ALA A 403 -17.97 -1.16 -4.54
C ALA A 403 -18.44 -2.59 -4.24
N THR A 404 -18.51 -3.41 -5.28
CA THR A 404 -19.05 -4.79 -5.22
C THR A 404 -18.36 -5.69 -6.24
N GLN A 405 -18.24 -6.97 -5.88
CA GLN A 405 -17.82 -8.08 -6.73
C GLN A 405 -18.99 -8.98 -7.13
N ASP A 406 -20.21 -8.70 -6.64
CA ASP A 406 -21.43 -9.37 -7.07
C ASP A 406 -21.73 -9.02 -8.53
N GLU A 407 -21.86 -10.05 -9.37
CA GLU A 407 -22.03 -9.87 -10.81
C GLU A 407 -23.34 -9.16 -11.18
N ALA A 408 -24.44 -9.46 -10.47
CA ALA A 408 -25.74 -8.85 -10.73
C ALA A 408 -25.75 -7.36 -10.37
N LEU A 409 -25.04 -6.97 -9.31
CA LEU A 409 -24.86 -5.57 -8.93
C LEU A 409 -23.85 -4.85 -9.82
N ARG A 410 -22.78 -5.52 -10.28
CA ARG A 410 -21.82 -4.95 -11.24
C ARG A 410 -22.47 -4.57 -12.57
N LYS A 411 -23.45 -5.34 -13.04
CA LYS A 411 -24.27 -4.99 -14.23
C LYS A 411 -25.03 -3.65 -14.10
N LYS A 412 -25.16 -3.10 -12.89
CA LYS A 412 -25.78 -1.78 -12.64
C LYS A 412 -24.79 -0.63 -12.75
N PHE A 413 -23.50 -0.90 -12.96
CA PHE A 413 -22.49 0.13 -13.18
C PHE A 413 -22.79 0.87 -14.49
N SER A 414 -22.86 2.20 -14.41
CA SER A 414 -23.15 3.10 -15.54
C SER A 414 -22.17 4.28 -15.60
N GLY A 415 -20.99 4.12 -14.97
CA GLY A 415 -19.93 5.11 -15.04
C GLY A 415 -19.20 5.08 -16.38
N ASP A 416 -18.71 6.24 -16.80
CA ASP A 416 -17.95 6.41 -18.04
C ASP A 416 -16.63 7.16 -17.75
N ALA A 417 -15.59 6.85 -18.52
CA ALA A 417 -14.29 7.50 -18.41
C ALA A 417 -14.39 9.00 -18.70
N ASP A 418 -15.27 9.39 -19.63
CA ASP A 418 -15.48 10.79 -19.99
C ASP A 418 -16.00 11.62 -18.80
N TYR A 419 -16.78 11.02 -17.89
CA TYR A 419 -17.26 11.73 -16.70
C TYR A 419 -16.10 12.08 -15.77
N VAL A 420 -15.12 11.19 -15.65
CA VAL A 420 -13.90 11.41 -14.86
C VAL A 420 -12.98 12.41 -15.57
N VAL A 421 -12.85 12.32 -16.90
CA VAL A 421 -12.11 13.29 -17.72
C VAL A 421 -12.67 14.71 -17.53
N ASN A 422 -13.99 14.87 -17.64
CA ASN A 422 -14.67 16.15 -17.46
C ASN A 422 -14.41 16.72 -16.06
N PHE A 423 -14.52 15.89 -15.02
CA PHE A 423 -14.23 16.30 -13.65
C PHE A 423 -12.84 16.91 -13.50
N PHE A 424 -11.79 16.21 -13.94
CA PHE A 424 -10.43 16.70 -13.80
C PHE A 424 -10.16 17.94 -14.66
N ARG A 425 -10.76 18.04 -15.85
CA ARG A 425 -10.71 19.26 -16.67
C ARG A 425 -11.37 20.44 -15.97
N PHE A 426 -12.51 20.24 -15.31
CA PHE A 426 -13.18 21.29 -14.55
C PHE A 426 -12.37 21.74 -13.33
N VAL A 427 -11.81 20.78 -12.57
CA VAL A 427 -10.93 21.11 -11.44
C VAL A 427 -9.71 21.89 -11.94
N ALA A 428 -9.05 21.45 -13.01
CA ALA A 428 -7.90 22.15 -13.58
C ALA A 428 -8.27 23.54 -14.10
N GLN A 429 -9.41 23.71 -14.77
CA GLN A 429 -9.88 25.01 -15.21
C GLN A 429 -10.16 25.95 -14.02
N GLU A 430 -10.74 25.44 -12.93
CA GLU A 430 -10.93 26.21 -11.70
C GLU A 430 -9.60 26.56 -11.02
N VAL A 431 -8.60 25.68 -11.08
CA VAL A 431 -7.23 26.00 -10.64
C VAL A 431 -6.67 27.16 -11.46
N ARG A 432 -6.84 27.16 -12.79
CA ARG A 432 -6.39 28.28 -13.65
C ARG A 432 -7.02 29.60 -13.28
N GLU A 433 -8.31 29.60 -12.94
CA GLU A 433 -9.01 30.81 -12.46
C GLU A 433 -8.40 31.36 -11.17
N TYR A 434 -8.09 30.49 -10.20
CA TYR A 434 -7.43 30.91 -8.97
C TYR A 434 -5.98 31.35 -9.20
N MET A 435 -5.24 30.70 -10.10
CA MET A 435 -3.89 31.12 -10.50
C MET A 435 -3.90 32.52 -11.11
N ALA A 436 -4.83 32.77 -12.04
CA ALA A 436 -5.03 34.08 -12.66
C ALA A 436 -5.38 35.14 -11.60
N GLN A 437 -6.30 34.81 -10.68
CA GLN A 437 -6.66 35.68 -9.57
C GLN A 437 -5.47 36.01 -8.67
N LEU A 438 -4.58 35.05 -8.43
CA LEU A 438 -3.44 35.19 -7.53
C LEU A 438 -2.18 35.75 -8.22
N GLY A 439 -2.18 35.85 -9.55
CA GLY A 439 -1.09 36.42 -10.34
C GLY A 439 0.01 35.43 -10.74
N PHE A 440 -0.29 34.14 -10.81
CA PHE A 440 0.68 33.08 -11.14
C PHE A 440 0.49 32.52 -12.54
N HIS A 441 1.59 32.29 -13.25
CA HIS A 441 1.58 31.74 -14.61
C HIS A 441 1.61 30.21 -14.57
N THR A 442 2.30 29.64 -13.59
CA THR A 442 2.44 28.19 -13.40
C THR A 442 2.15 27.78 -11.95
N LEU A 443 1.61 26.58 -11.76
CA LEU A 443 1.28 26.02 -10.45
C LEU A 443 2.56 25.86 -9.61
N GLU A 444 3.69 25.62 -10.29
CA GLU A 444 5.01 25.55 -9.71
C GLU A 444 5.41 26.81 -8.93
N GLU A 445 5.03 28.00 -9.40
CA GLU A 445 5.30 29.27 -8.72
C GLU A 445 4.53 29.40 -7.40
N MET A 446 3.43 28.66 -7.25
CA MET A 446 2.59 28.67 -6.05
C MET A 446 3.14 27.78 -4.94
N ILE A 447 3.96 26.79 -5.28
CA ILE A 447 4.34 25.73 -4.34
C ILE A 447 5.08 26.31 -3.14
N GLY A 448 4.51 26.12 -1.94
CA GLY A 448 5.08 26.62 -0.68
C GLY A 448 4.92 28.13 -0.44
N ARG A 449 4.10 28.84 -1.22
CA ARG A 449 3.76 30.27 -1.03
C ARG A 449 2.71 30.48 0.07
N THR A 450 3.01 30.03 1.29
CA THR A 450 2.11 30.16 2.45
C THR A 450 1.80 31.61 2.80
N ASP A 451 2.62 32.57 2.35
CA ASP A 451 2.42 34.00 2.53
C ASP A 451 1.12 34.54 1.92
N LEU A 452 0.52 33.80 0.98
CA LEU A 452 -0.75 34.14 0.32
C LEU A 452 -1.99 33.56 1.01
N LEU A 453 -1.81 32.82 2.09
CA LEU A 453 -2.90 32.31 2.92
C LEU A 453 -3.03 33.15 4.19
N GLU A 454 -4.27 33.36 4.60
CA GLU A 454 -4.62 33.97 5.89
C GLU A 454 -5.87 33.31 6.48
N MET A 455 -6.09 33.50 7.78
CA MET A 455 -7.32 33.05 8.42
C MET A 455 -8.50 33.94 7.97
N ASN A 456 -9.62 33.31 7.65
CA ASN A 456 -10.86 34.03 7.39
C ASN A 456 -11.48 34.53 8.70
N THR A 457 -11.13 35.75 9.09
CA THR A 457 -11.60 36.41 10.31
C THR A 457 -13.10 36.73 10.30
N ALA A 458 -13.78 36.66 9.14
CA ALA A 458 -15.22 36.84 9.03
C ALA A 458 -16.02 35.63 9.57
N ILE A 459 -15.35 34.54 9.96
CA ILE A 459 -15.99 33.36 10.55
C ILE A 459 -16.15 33.58 12.07
N ASP A 460 -17.25 34.24 12.46
CA ASP A 460 -17.60 34.48 13.87
C ASP A 460 -18.36 33.29 14.47
N HIS A 461 -17.64 32.22 14.80
CA HIS A 461 -18.18 31.11 15.60
C HIS A 461 -17.48 31.03 16.96
N TRP A 462 -18.25 30.97 18.03
CA TRP A 462 -17.72 31.01 19.41
C TRP A 462 -16.75 29.89 19.77
N LYS A 463 -16.78 28.74 19.06
CA LYS A 463 -15.78 27.65 19.21
C LYS A 463 -14.57 27.77 18.27
N ALA A 464 -14.67 28.59 17.24
CA ALA A 464 -13.53 28.90 16.34
C ALA A 464 -12.68 30.05 16.89
N LYS A 465 -13.18 30.79 17.89
CA LYS A 465 -12.40 31.79 18.64
C LYS A 465 -11.26 31.10 19.37
N GLY A 466 -10.04 31.54 19.08
CA GLY A 466 -8.81 30.99 19.68
C GLY A 466 -8.09 29.94 18.85
N LEU A 467 -8.55 29.60 17.64
CA LEU A 467 -7.74 28.82 16.70
C LEU A 467 -6.53 29.67 16.24
N ASP A 468 -5.34 29.08 16.25
CA ASP A 468 -4.11 29.68 15.72
C ASP A 468 -3.53 28.82 14.60
N PHE A 469 -3.34 29.44 13.43
CA PHE A 469 -2.80 28.82 12.22
C PHE A 469 -1.37 29.25 11.91
N SER A 470 -0.77 30.10 12.74
CA SER A 470 0.59 30.63 12.56
C SER A 470 1.61 29.51 12.31
N LYS A 471 1.50 28.39 13.03
CA LYS A 471 2.38 27.22 12.89
C LYS A 471 2.21 26.49 11.54
N ILE A 472 1.00 26.48 10.97
CA ILE A 472 0.73 25.87 9.66
C ILE A 472 1.28 26.76 8.53
N LEU A 473 1.09 28.06 8.66
CA LEU A 473 1.48 29.05 7.65
C LEU A 473 2.94 29.50 7.77
N PHE A 474 3.64 29.02 8.80
CA PHE A 474 5.05 29.32 9.04
C PHE A 474 5.91 28.94 7.82
N LYS A 475 6.73 29.91 7.40
CA LYS A 475 7.73 29.74 6.35
C LYS A 475 9.11 29.73 7.00
N PRO A 476 9.90 28.65 6.86
CA PRO A 476 11.26 28.62 7.40
C PRO A 476 12.15 29.70 6.80
N GLU A 477 13.00 30.31 7.62
CA GLU A 477 14.07 31.20 7.15
C GLU A 477 15.26 30.34 6.70
N THR A 478 15.54 30.33 5.40
CA THR A 478 16.65 29.57 4.80
C THR A 478 17.46 30.43 3.85
N GLN A 479 18.61 29.92 3.40
CA GLN A 479 19.41 30.59 2.37
C GLN A 479 18.59 30.69 1.06
N PRO A 480 18.80 31.73 0.23
CA PRO A 480 17.99 31.97 -0.98
C PRO A 480 18.01 30.85 -2.03
N ASP A 481 19.06 30.02 -2.02
CA ASP A 481 19.28 28.89 -2.91
C ASP A 481 18.60 27.60 -2.46
N VAL A 482 18.11 27.53 -1.22
CA VAL A 482 17.38 26.36 -0.71
C VAL A 482 16.05 26.24 -1.45
N ALA A 483 15.88 25.10 -2.13
CA ALA A 483 14.68 24.84 -2.91
C ALA A 483 13.45 24.65 -2.02
N ILE A 484 12.36 25.37 -2.32
CA ILE A 484 11.07 25.24 -1.65
C ILE A 484 10.11 24.25 -2.33
N ARG A 485 10.51 23.70 -3.48
CA ARG A 485 9.75 22.77 -4.31
C ARG A 485 10.67 21.74 -4.95
N ASN A 486 10.11 20.72 -5.58
CA ASN A 486 10.93 19.75 -6.30
C ASN A 486 11.52 20.41 -7.57
N VAL A 487 12.85 20.37 -7.70
CA VAL A 487 13.59 20.97 -8.83
C VAL A 487 14.62 20.02 -9.44
N GLN A 488 14.90 18.89 -8.78
CA GLN A 488 15.83 17.87 -9.24
C GLN A 488 15.35 16.47 -8.86
N LYS A 489 15.95 15.46 -9.48
CA LYS A 489 15.74 14.04 -9.14
C LYS A 489 16.65 13.60 -8.01
N GLN A 490 16.34 12.44 -7.43
CA GLN A 490 17.25 11.75 -6.51
C GLN A 490 18.52 11.29 -7.23
N ASP A 491 19.64 11.26 -6.50
CA ASP A 491 20.84 10.59 -6.95
C ASP A 491 20.73 9.09 -6.68
N LEU A 492 20.56 8.33 -7.76
CA LEU A 492 20.38 6.88 -7.73
C LEU A 492 21.64 6.12 -8.17
N GLU A 493 22.81 6.77 -8.20
CA GLU A 493 24.07 6.11 -8.61
C GLU A 493 24.33 4.87 -7.75
N GLN A 494 24.13 4.92 -6.43
CA GLN A 494 24.34 3.72 -5.61
C GLN A 494 23.24 2.66 -5.73
N ASP A 495 22.05 3.03 -6.22
CA ASP A 495 20.89 2.14 -6.31
C ASP A 495 20.89 1.33 -7.60
N ILE A 496 21.19 1.99 -8.73
CA ILE A 496 21.09 1.40 -10.07
C ILE A 496 22.32 1.70 -10.95
N GLY A 497 23.40 2.25 -10.39
CA GLY A 497 24.63 2.57 -11.11
C GLY A 497 25.39 1.35 -11.65
N PRO A 498 26.52 1.57 -12.35
CA PRO A 498 27.29 0.53 -13.03
C PRO A 498 27.90 -0.52 -12.09
N GLN A 499 28.13 -0.18 -10.81
CA GLN A 499 28.69 -1.07 -9.79
C GLN A 499 27.68 -2.09 -9.22
N VAL A 500 26.39 -1.95 -9.53
CA VAL A 500 25.37 -2.92 -9.08
C VAL A 500 25.59 -4.25 -9.80
N MET A 501 25.67 -5.34 -9.04
CA MET A 501 26.01 -6.67 -9.55
C MET A 501 25.15 -7.11 -10.74
N ASP A 502 23.85 -6.82 -10.71
CA ASP A 502 22.92 -7.18 -11.79
C ASP A 502 23.29 -6.56 -13.15
N ARG A 503 24.02 -5.43 -13.19
CA ARG A 503 24.53 -4.86 -14.44
C ARG A 503 25.47 -5.84 -15.14
N THR A 504 26.34 -6.48 -14.38
CA THR A 504 27.23 -7.55 -14.86
C THR A 504 26.43 -8.78 -15.25
N LEU A 505 25.49 -9.23 -14.39
CA LEU A 505 24.68 -10.43 -14.67
C LEU A 505 23.88 -10.30 -15.97
N ILE A 506 23.28 -9.14 -16.22
CA ILE A 506 22.53 -8.84 -17.45
C ILE A 506 23.45 -8.83 -18.67
N ALA A 507 24.64 -8.21 -18.55
CA ALA A 507 25.60 -8.16 -19.65
C ALA A 507 26.09 -9.56 -20.04
N ASP A 508 26.44 -10.40 -19.06
CA ASP A 508 26.91 -11.76 -19.30
C ASP A 508 25.79 -12.66 -19.84
N ALA A 509 24.56 -12.51 -19.32
CA ALA A 509 23.39 -13.28 -19.74
C ALA A 509 22.70 -12.72 -21.01
N CYS A 510 23.30 -11.76 -21.72
CA CYS A 510 22.68 -11.06 -22.85
C CYS A 510 22.10 -12.03 -23.90
N LYS A 511 22.85 -13.06 -24.30
CA LYS A 511 22.36 -14.08 -25.26
C LYS A 511 21.14 -14.86 -24.76
N ALA A 512 21.10 -15.17 -23.46
CA ALA A 512 19.96 -15.83 -22.84
C ALA A 512 18.72 -14.93 -22.85
N LEU A 513 18.90 -13.64 -22.54
CA LEU A 513 17.85 -12.62 -22.59
C LEU A 513 17.41 -12.32 -24.03
N GLU A 514 18.25 -12.53 -25.03
CA GLU A 514 17.94 -12.26 -26.43
C GLU A 514 17.23 -13.43 -27.11
N HIS A 515 17.78 -14.63 -26.93
CA HIS A 515 17.48 -15.81 -27.74
C HIS A 515 17.00 -17.00 -26.92
N LYS A 516 16.76 -16.84 -25.60
CA LYS A 516 16.37 -17.93 -24.69
C LYS A 516 17.37 -19.09 -24.66
N THR A 517 18.66 -18.82 -24.93
CA THR A 517 19.72 -19.83 -24.89
C THR A 517 20.16 -20.07 -23.44
N PRO A 518 20.42 -21.31 -23.03
CA PRO A 518 20.97 -21.59 -21.71
C PRO A 518 22.27 -20.83 -21.44
N PHE A 519 22.38 -20.23 -20.26
CA PHE A 519 23.55 -19.51 -19.78
C PHE A 519 23.85 -19.93 -18.34
N GLU A 520 25.13 -20.16 -18.07
CA GLU A 520 25.63 -20.47 -16.74
C GLU A 520 26.78 -19.56 -16.36
N GLY A 521 26.77 -19.06 -15.13
CA GLY A 521 27.80 -18.15 -14.62
C GLY A 521 28.16 -18.44 -13.16
N ASN A 522 29.41 -18.14 -12.80
CA ASN A 522 29.93 -18.28 -11.43
C ASN A 522 30.45 -16.92 -10.96
N TYR A 523 30.01 -16.48 -9.78
CA TYR A 523 30.34 -15.17 -9.23
C TYR A 523 30.71 -15.26 -7.75
N LEU A 524 31.53 -14.31 -7.28
CA LEU A 524 31.71 -14.06 -5.86
C LEU A 524 30.64 -13.07 -5.40
N ILE A 525 30.14 -13.24 -4.18
CA ILE A 525 29.13 -12.36 -3.60
C ILE A 525 29.52 -11.94 -2.17
N ARG A 526 29.18 -10.71 -1.82
CA ARG A 526 29.43 -10.10 -0.51
C ARG A 526 28.15 -9.49 0.06
N ASN A 527 28.13 -9.25 1.36
CA ASN A 527 26.96 -8.70 2.06
C ASN A 527 26.54 -7.30 1.59
N VAL A 528 27.41 -6.58 0.87
CA VAL A 528 27.13 -5.30 0.23
C VAL A 528 26.38 -5.44 -1.10
N ASP A 529 26.40 -6.63 -1.71
CA ASP A 529 25.69 -6.95 -2.94
C ASP A 529 24.24 -7.27 -2.60
N ARG A 530 23.38 -6.27 -2.74
CA ARG A 530 21.97 -6.28 -2.31
C ARG A 530 21.04 -6.38 -3.52
N ALA A 531 19.83 -6.92 -3.31
CA ALA A 531 18.80 -7.10 -4.33
C ALA A 531 19.25 -7.85 -5.60
N VAL A 532 20.29 -8.69 -5.49
CA VAL A 532 20.85 -9.42 -6.63
C VAL A 532 19.76 -10.29 -7.26
N GLY A 533 19.58 -10.14 -8.57
CA GLY A 533 18.57 -10.81 -9.40
C GLY A 533 17.34 -9.97 -9.70
N ALA A 534 17.07 -8.86 -8.98
CA ALA A 534 15.87 -8.07 -9.18
C ALA A 534 15.86 -7.34 -10.54
N MET A 535 16.97 -6.76 -10.97
CA MET A 535 17.07 -6.05 -12.24
C MET A 535 17.17 -7.04 -13.41
N LEU A 536 17.84 -8.17 -13.22
CA LEU A 536 17.81 -9.27 -14.18
C LEU A 536 16.38 -9.80 -14.39
N SER A 537 15.61 -9.93 -13.31
CA SER A 537 14.21 -10.36 -13.36
C SER A 537 13.33 -9.34 -14.06
N ASN A 538 13.57 -8.04 -13.86
CA ASN A 538 12.92 -6.99 -14.63
C ASN A 538 13.20 -7.14 -16.14
N ALA A 539 14.44 -7.38 -16.54
CA ALA A 539 14.81 -7.55 -17.94
C ALA A 539 14.08 -8.75 -18.58
N VAL A 540 13.94 -9.86 -17.84
CA VAL A 540 13.15 -11.01 -18.28
C VAL A 540 11.66 -10.66 -18.40
N SER A 541 11.06 -10.11 -17.35
CA SER A 541 9.63 -9.80 -17.33
C SER A 541 9.22 -8.70 -18.31
N ALA A 542 10.08 -7.72 -18.57
CA ALA A 542 9.84 -6.67 -19.55
C ALA A 542 9.74 -7.22 -20.98
N LYS A 543 10.46 -8.32 -21.26
CA LYS A 543 10.52 -8.90 -22.60
C LYS A 543 9.57 -10.07 -22.80
N TYR A 544 9.39 -10.90 -21.78
CA TYR A 544 8.66 -12.17 -21.87
C TYR A 544 7.40 -12.22 -20.99
N GLY A 545 7.05 -11.11 -20.34
CA GLY A 545 5.87 -11.03 -19.49
C GLY A 545 5.95 -11.94 -18.26
N GLU A 546 4.79 -12.44 -17.83
CA GLU A 546 4.66 -13.30 -16.66
C GLU A 546 5.15 -14.74 -16.91
N GLU A 547 5.15 -15.20 -18.16
CA GLU A 547 5.67 -16.54 -18.53
C GLU A 547 7.19 -16.64 -18.33
N GLY A 548 7.91 -15.53 -18.54
CA GLY A 548 9.35 -15.47 -18.38
C GLY A 548 10.14 -16.33 -19.37
N LEU A 549 11.28 -16.86 -18.90
CA LEU A 549 12.14 -17.75 -19.69
C LEU A 549 11.77 -19.22 -19.43
N PRO A 550 12.12 -20.13 -20.37
CA PRO A 550 12.09 -21.57 -20.10
C PRO A 550 12.87 -21.92 -18.83
N LYS A 551 12.45 -22.99 -18.15
CA LYS A 551 13.07 -23.42 -16.89
C LYS A 551 14.59 -23.56 -17.02
N ASP A 552 15.31 -23.05 -16.02
CA ASP A 552 16.78 -23.13 -15.90
C ASP A 552 17.55 -22.54 -17.11
N THR A 553 16.96 -21.58 -17.83
CA THR A 553 17.65 -20.88 -18.93
C THR A 553 18.84 -20.06 -18.42
N ILE A 554 18.71 -19.43 -17.25
CA ILE A 554 19.82 -18.69 -16.62
C ILE A 554 20.13 -19.34 -15.28
N ARG A 555 21.31 -19.96 -15.16
CA ARG A 555 21.77 -20.61 -13.94
C ARG A 555 23.00 -19.93 -13.38
N LEU A 556 22.85 -19.23 -12.26
CA LEU A 556 23.94 -18.47 -11.64
C LEU A 556 24.34 -19.11 -10.33
N THR A 557 25.64 -19.33 -10.17
CA THR A 557 26.24 -19.86 -8.96
C THR A 557 27.05 -18.76 -8.26
N PHE A 558 26.86 -18.65 -6.96
CA PHE A 558 27.48 -17.63 -6.11
C PHE A 558 28.26 -18.28 -4.98
N GLY A 559 29.45 -17.75 -4.69
CA GLY A 559 30.25 -18.13 -3.52
C GLY A 559 30.48 -16.93 -2.60
N GLY A 560 30.15 -17.07 -1.32
CA GLY A 560 30.31 -16.01 -0.31
C GLY A 560 29.04 -15.76 0.50
N SER A 561 28.88 -14.54 1.01
CA SER A 561 27.76 -14.16 1.88
C SER A 561 26.91 -13.11 1.16
N ALA A 562 25.66 -13.41 0.83
CA ALA A 562 24.80 -12.50 0.07
C ALA A 562 24.19 -11.40 0.95
N GLY A 563 24.06 -10.18 0.41
CA GLY A 563 23.36 -9.08 1.07
C GLY A 563 21.84 -9.26 1.14
N GLN A 564 21.16 -8.22 1.64
CA GLN A 564 19.71 -8.20 1.75
C GLN A 564 19.02 -8.40 0.40
N SER A 565 17.88 -9.10 0.41
CA SER A 565 17.03 -9.31 -0.76
C SER A 565 17.68 -10.11 -1.90
N PHE A 566 18.59 -11.04 -1.58
CA PHE A 566 19.15 -11.97 -2.57
C PHE A 566 18.05 -12.79 -3.25
N GLY A 567 18.03 -12.80 -4.59
CA GLY A 567 16.97 -13.43 -5.37
C GLY A 567 15.61 -12.75 -5.20
N GLY A 568 15.59 -11.45 -4.86
CA GLY A 568 14.37 -10.65 -4.78
C GLY A 568 13.64 -10.61 -6.13
N PHE A 569 12.34 -10.87 -6.11
CA PHE A 569 11.44 -10.88 -7.27
C PHE A 569 11.87 -11.81 -8.41
N LEU A 570 12.64 -12.89 -8.11
CA LEU A 570 13.26 -13.73 -9.12
C LEU A 570 12.25 -14.29 -10.13
N ALA A 571 12.41 -13.94 -11.41
CA ALA A 571 11.51 -14.30 -12.50
C ALA A 571 11.64 -15.76 -12.96
N PRO A 572 10.64 -16.31 -13.68
CA PRO A 572 10.70 -17.67 -14.21
C PRO A 572 11.87 -17.87 -15.18
N GLY A 573 12.50 -19.04 -15.07
CA GLY A 573 13.65 -19.44 -15.88
C GLY A 573 15.02 -19.00 -15.35
N ILE A 574 15.06 -18.30 -14.21
CA ILE A 574 16.29 -17.94 -13.49
C ILE A 574 16.45 -18.85 -12.27
N ALA A 575 17.64 -19.43 -12.10
CA ALA A 575 18.01 -20.29 -10.98
C ALA A 575 19.30 -19.81 -10.31
N PHE A 576 19.24 -19.54 -9.00
CA PHE A 576 20.36 -19.07 -8.18
C PHE A 576 20.80 -20.17 -7.23
N TYR A 577 22.11 -20.44 -7.20
CA TYR A 577 22.76 -21.39 -6.31
C TYR A 577 23.79 -20.65 -5.47
N LEU A 578 23.59 -20.57 -4.16
CA LEU A 578 24.50 -19.90 -3.24
C LEU A 578 25.22 -20.93 -2.36
N TYR A 579 26.55 -20.93 -2.45
CA TYR A 579 27.46 -21.69 -1.61
C TYR A 579 28.06 -20.74 -0.55
N GLY A 580 27.43 -20.72 0.62
CA GLY A 580 27.74 -19.80 1.71
C GLY A 580 26.50 -19.51 2.56
N ASP A 581 26.23 -18.23 2.81
CA ASP A 581 25.11 -17.75 3.64
C ASP A 581 24.46 -16.50 3.01
N ALA A 582 23.28 -16.11 3.50
CA ALA A 582 22.63 -14.88 3.07
C ALA A 582 21.97 -14.15 4.26
N ASN A 583 21.79 -12.84 4.11
CA ASN A 583 21.09 -12.02 5.10
C ASN A 583 19.55 -12.17 4.96
N ASP A 584 18.80 -11.17 5.41
CA ASP A 584 17.33 -11.13 5.39
C ASP A 584 16.75 -11.04 3.96
N TYR A 585 15.46 -11.34 3.86
CA TYR A 585 14.64 -11.12 2.65
C TYR A 585 15.00 -11.99 1.43
N VAL A 586 15.74 -13.09 1.62
CA VAL A 586 16.04 -14.03 0.52
C VAL A 586 14.74 -14.46 -0.18
N GLY A 587 14.69 -14.33 -1.50
CA GLY A 587 13.50 -14.67 -2.28
C GLY A 587 12.27 -13.81 -1.98
N LYS A 588 12.44 -12.59 -1.44
CA LYS A 588 11.36 -11.62 -1.27
C LYS A 588 10.58 -11.46 -2.58
N GLY A 589 9.26 -11.65 -2.54
CA GLY A 589 8.41 -11.59 -3.72
C GLY A 589 8.77 -12.58 -4.83
N LEU A 590 9.35 -13.75 -4.49
CA LEU A 590 9.73 -14.78 -5.47
C LEU A 590 8.60 -15.02 -6.48
N SER A 591 8.94 -14.89 -7.78
CA SER A 591 7.99 -14.78 -8.89
C SER A 591 8.12 -15.92 -9.90
N GLY A 592 8.58 -17.10 -9.46
CA GLY A 592 8.73 -18.29 -10.31
C GLY A 592 10.16 -18.75 -10.51
N GLY A 593 11.14 -17.98 -10.05
CA GLY A 593 12.54 -18.39 -10.03
C GLY A 593 12.83 -19.53 -9.04
N HIS A 594 14.07 -20.01 -9.08
CA HIS A 594 14.55 -21.08 -8.23
C HIS A 594 15.76 -20.60 -7.40
N ILE A 595 15.73 -20.81 -6.08
CA ILE A 595 16.80 -20.40 -5.17
C ILE A 595 17.28 -21.62 -4.37
N VAL A 596 18.59 -21.81 -4.29
CA VAL A 596 19.20 -22.84 -3.46
C VAL A 596 20.27 -22.17 -2.62
N VAL A 597 20.20 -22.32 -1.30
CA VAL A 597 21.24 -21.85 -0.38
C VAL A 597 21.74 -23.02 0.45
N ARG A 598 23.05 -23.24 0.40
CA ARG A 598 23.74 -24.27 1.16
C ARG A 598 25.10 -23.77 1.64
N PRO A 599 25.65 -24.32 2.72
CA PRO A 599 26.97 -23.94 3.18
C PRO A 599 28.04 -24.22 2.12
N ALA A 600 29.14 -23.47 2.20
CA ALA A 600 30.35 -23.79 1.45
C ALA A 600 30.77 -25.24 1.73
N LEU A 601 31.28 -25.94 0.70
CA LEU A 601 31.71 -27.34 0.82
C LEU A 601 32.78 -27.57 1.89
N THR A 602 33.55 -26.52 2.21
CA THR A 602 34.63 -26.53 3.20
C THR A 602 34.16 -26.12 4.60
N SER A 603 32.88 -25.79 4.80
CA SER A 603 32.36 -25.36 6.09
C SER A 603 32.40 -26.51 7.11
N PRO A 604 32.95 -26.30 8.32
CA PRO A 604 32.93 -27.30 9.38
C PRO A 604 31.62 -27.31 10.18
N LEU A 605 30.73 -26.34 9.94
CA LEU A 605 29.49 -26.18 10.70
C LEU A 605 28.48 -27.28 10.36
N VAL A 606 27.73 -27.72 11.36
CA VAL A 606 26.56 -28.59 11.19
C VAL A 606 25.40 -27.73 10.67
N PRO A 607 24.98 -27.88 9.39
CA PRO A 607 24.06 -26.93 8.77
C PRO A 607 22.72 -26.80 9.50
N GLU A 608 22.15 -27.92 9.93
CA GLU A 608 20.86 -28.00 10.61
C GLU A 608 20.82 -27.40 12.02
N GLU A 609 21.97 -27.04 12.59
CA GLU A 609 22.10 -26.36 13.88
C GLU A 609 22.45 -24.87 13.75
N ASN A 610 22.66 -24.38 12.52
CA ASN A 610 23.20 -23.04 12.27
C ASN A 610 22.31 -22.23 11.32
N ILE A 611 22.25 -20.92 11.56
CA ILE A 611 21.52 -19.99 10.68
C ILE A 611 22.25 -19.88 9.35
N ILE A 612 21.52 -20.08 8.25
CA ILE A 612 22.03 -19.94 6.89
C ILE A 612 21.40 -18.77 6.12
N VAL A 613 20.18 -18.40 6.48
CA VAL A 613 19.46 -17.25 5.93
C VAL A 613 18.82 -16.44 7.05
N GLY A 614 18.74 -15.13 6.86
CA GLY A 614 18.17 -14.20 7.84
C GLY A 614 16.64 -14.31 7.99
N ASN A 615 16.03 -13.18 8.32
CA ASN A 615 14.61 -13.05 8.61
C ASN A 615 13.78 -12.78 7.35
N VAL A 616 12.46 -13.00 7.46
CA VAL A 616 11.45 -12.53 6.48
C VAL A 616 11.73 -13.08 5.06
N VAL A 617 12.29 -14.28 5.02
CA VAL A 617 12.60 -15.04 3.81
C VAL A 617 11.30 -15.42 3.10
N LEU A 618 11.28 -15.28 1.76
CA LEU A 618 10.14 -15.53 0.89
C LEU A 618 8.91 -14.65 1.19
N TYR A 619 9.13 -13.43 1.73
CA TYR A 619 8.04 -12.52 2.02
C TYR A 619 7.20 -12.20 0.77
N GLY A 620 5.92 -12.58 0.80
CA GLY A 620 5.00 -12.30 -0.30
C GLY A 620 5.29 -13.09 -1.58
N ALA A 621 6.09 -14.16 -1.52
CA ALA A 621 6.37 -15.01 -2.66
C ALA A 621 5.08 -15.59 -3.28
N ILE A 622 4.97 -15.61 -4.60
CA ILE A 622 3.75 -16.04 -5.31
C ILE A 622 3.91 -17.39 -6.01
N SER A 623 5.13 -17.75 -6.39
CA SER A 623 5.47 -18.95 -7.14
C SER A 623 6.98 -19.14 -7.13
N GLY A 624 7.44 -20.30 -7.56
CA GLY A 624 8.87 -20.67 -7.56
C GLY A 624 9.24 -21.64 -6.45
N LYS A 625 10.51 -22.04 -6.43
CA LYS A 625 11.03 -22.99 -5.46
C LYS A 625 12.22 -22.41 -4.72
N ALA A 626 12.35 -22.73 -3.43
CA ALA A 626 13.52 -22.37 -2.65
C ALA A 626 13.95 -23.49 -1.69
N PHE A 627 15.23 -23.81 -1.63
CA PHE A 627 15.78 -24.90 -0.81
C PHE A 627 16.92 -24.39 0.06
N PHE A 628 16.81 -24.58 1.38
CA PHE A 628 17.71 -24.01 2.37
C PHE A 628 18.30 -25.09 3.26
N ARG A 629 19.60 -25.37 3.13
CA ARG A 629 20.32 -26.34 3.97
C ARG A 629 20.84 -25.67 5.24
N GLY A 630 19.94 -25.48 6.18
CA GLY A 630 20.20 -24.93 7.51
C GLY A 630 18.97 -24.24 8.10
N VAL A 631 19.19 -23.45 9.14
CA VAL A 631 18.12 -22.74 9.88
C VAL A 631 17.85 -21.37 9.24
N ALA A 632 16.58 -21.02 9.06
CA ALA A 632 16.15 -19.68 8.72
C ALA A 632 15.79 -18.87 9.97
N GLY A 633 15.94 -17.54 9.90
CA GLY A 633 15.54 -16.62 10.95
C GLY A 633 14.03 -16.53 11.18
N GLU A 634 13.60 -15.41 11.77
CA GLU A 634 12.20 -15.16 12.09
C GLU A 634 11.36 -14.91 10.82
N ARG A 635 10.04 -15.16 10.92
CA ARG A 635 9.06 -14.84 9.86
C ARG A 635 9.34 -15.49 8.51
N PHE A 636 9.94 -16.67 8.54
CA PHE A 636 10.13 -17.49 7.34
C PHE A 636 8.78 -17.73 6.64
N CYS A 637 8.71 -17.48 5.32
CA CYS A 637 7.49 -17.60 4.51
C CYS A 637 6.32 -16.72 4.98
N VAL A 638 6.60 -15.59 5.64
CA VAL A 638 5.54 -14.62 5.94
C VAL A 638 4.84 -14.18 4.65
N ARG A 639 3.50 -14.22 4.63
CA ARG A 639 2.69 -13.91 3.44
C ARG A 639 3.02 -14.74 2.19
N ASN A 640 3.64 -15.93 2.30
CA ASN A 640 3.82 -16.82 1.16
C ASN A 640 2.45 -17.16 0.53
N SER A 641 2.35 -17.00 -0.77
CA SER A 641 1.13 -17.08 -1.58
C SER A 641 1.21 -18.16 -2.66
N GLY A 642 2.35 -18.84 -2.81
CA GLY A 642 2.47 -19.93 -3.78
C GLY A 642 3.87 -20.52 -3.99
N ALA A 643 4.91 -20.02 -3.32
CA ALA A 643 6.23 -20.65 -3.41
C ALA A 643 6.27 -21.99 -2.64
N HIS A 644 7.05 -22.91 -3.17
CA HIS A 644 7.33 -24.20 -2.54
C HIS A 644 8.74 -24.18 -1.95
N THR A 645 8.91 -24.66 -0.71
CA THR A 645 10.22 -24.59 -0.06
C THR A 645 10.46 -25.70 0.94
N VAL A 646 11.74 -26.04 1.12
CA VAL A 646 12.23 -26.92 2.18
C VAL A 646 13.34 -26.21 2.95
N VAL A 647 13.28 -26.30 4.28
CA VAL A 647 14.25 -25.71 5.22
C VAL A 647 14.48 -26.65 6.40
N GLU A 648 15.64 -26.57 7.05
CA GLU A 648 16.04 -27.51 8.12
C GLU A 648 15.76 -26.98 9.54
N GLY A 649 15.24 -25.76 9.66
CA GLY A 649 14.73 -25.18 10.89
C GLY A 649 14.26 -23.75 10.67
N VAL A 650 13.39 -23.24 11.53
CA VAL A 650 12.87 -21.86 11.42
C VAL A 650 12.78 -21.18 12.78
N GLY A 651 13.00 -19.87 12.81
CA GLY A 651 12.77 -19.02 13.98
C GLY A 651 11.27 -18.81 14.29
N ASP A 652 11.00 -17.78 15.11
CA ASP A 652 9.64 -17.42 15.51
C ASP A 652 8.80 -16.93 14.31
N HIS A 653 7.48 -17.10 14.39
CA HIS A 653 6.52 -16.61 13.40
C HIS A 653 6.65 -17.23 12.00
N GLY A 654 7.13 -18.46 11.90
CA GLY A 654 7.14 -19.19 10.62
C GLY A 654 5.73 -19.32 10.01
N CYS A 655 5.62 -19.15 8.69
CA CYS A 655 4.37 -19.19 7.92
C CYS A 655 3.29 -18.17 8.36
N GLU A 656 3.68 -17.08 9.02
CA GLU A 656 2.75 -16.01 9.41
C GLU A 656 2.00 -15.45 8.19
N TYR A 657 0.68 -15.32 8.26
CA TYR A 657 -0.17 -14.84 7.16
C TYR A 657 -0.03 -15.57 5.81
N MET A 658 0.49 -16.79 5.77
CA MET A 658 0.59 -17.56 4.52
C MET A 658 -0.81 -17.82 3.92
N THR A 659 -0.95 -17.62 2.60
CA THR A 659 -2.20 -17.78 1.82
C THR A 659 -2.12 -18.83 0.72
N GLY A 660 -0.93 -19.35 0.44
CA GLY A 660 -0.70 -20.36 -0.59
C GLY A 660 0.72 -20.90 -0.53
N GLY A 661 1.03 -21.89 -1.37
CA GLY A 661 2.34 -22.55 -1.41
C GLY A 661 2.42 -23.79 -0.53
N ARG A 662 3.63 -24.35 -0.45
CA ARG A 662 3.96 -25.60 0.25
C ARG A 662 5.28 -25.44 0.99
N VAL A 663 5.25 -25.55 2.31
CA VAL A 663 6.44 -25.37 3.15
C VAL A 663 6.74 -26.68 3.87
N VAL A 664 7.96 -27.19 3.74
CA VAL A 664 8.43 -28.36 4.50
C VAL A 664 9.55 -27.91 5.44
N VAL A 665 9.39 -28.17 6.73
CA VAL A 665 10.40 -27.88 7.76
C VAL A 665 10.92 -29.21 8.30
N LEU A 666 12.21 -29.48 8.12
CA LEU A 666 12.87 -30.73 8.51
C LEU A 666 13.51 -30.71 9.90
N GLY A 667 13.25 -29.66 10.69
CA GLY A 667 13.74 -29.52 12.05
C GLY A 667 12.86 -28.61 12.90
N GLY A 668 13.43 -28.05 13.96
CA GLY A 668 12.70 -27.27 14.97
C GLY A 668 12.08 -25.97 14.43
N THR A 669 11.00 -25.53 15.08
CA THR A 669 10.34 -24.24 14.79
C THR A 669 10.39 -23.32 16.00
N GLY A 670 10.31 -22.00 15.77
CA GLY A 670 10.05 -21.03 16.83
C GLY A 670 8.57 -20.93 17.20
N ARG A 671 8.25 -19.97 18.08
CA ARG A 671 6.90 -19.73 18.62
C ARG A 671 5.97 -19.08 17.61
N ASN A 672 4.67 -19.17 17.88
CA ASN A 672 3.61 -18.51 17.12
C ASN A 672 3.62 -18.87 15.62
N PHE A 673 4.05 -20.10 15.29
CA PHE A 673 4.04 -20.62 13.93
C PHE A 673 2.60 -20.63 13.37
N ALA A 674 2.43 -20.33 12.08
CA ALA A 674 1.17 -20.26 11.35
C ALA A 674 0.14 -19.22 11.86
N ALA A 675 0.57 -18.22 12.63
CA ALA A 675 -0.31 -17.14 13.04
C ALA A 675 -0.87 -16.39 11.81
N GLY A 676 -2.20 -16.26 11.74
CA GLY A 676 -2.86 -15.63 10.59
C GLY A 676 -2.79 -16.42 9.28
N MET A 677 -2.26 -17.66 9.28
CA MET A 677 -2.19 -18.50 8.09
C MET A 677 -3.59 -18.89 7.63
N SER A 678 -3.99 -18.40 6.45
CA SER A 678 -5.35 -18.55 5.91
C SER A 678 -5.41 -19.39 4.64
N GLY A 679 -4.27 -19.83 4.11
CA GLY A 679 -4.18 -20.73 2.97
C GLY A 679 -2.77 -21.29 2.75
N GLY A 680 -2.66 -22.28 1.86
CA GLY A 680 -1.44 -23.08 1.72
C GLY A 680 -1.36 -24.20 2.76
N ILE A 681 -0.29 -25.00 2.71
CA ILE A 681 -0.06 -26.12 3.64
C ILE A 681 1.41 -26.11 4.05
N ALA A 682 1.66 -26.27 5.34
CA ALA A 682 3.00 -26.50 5.89
C ALA A 682 3.09 -27.91 6.49
N TYR A 683 4.25 -28.53 6.39
CA TYR A 683 4.55 -29.85 6.94
C TYR A 683 5.80 -29.71 7.82
N VAL A 684 5.68 -30.05 9.10
CA VAL A 684 6.76 -29.89 10.08
C VAL A 684 7.12 -31.26 10.63
N LEU A 685 8.40 -31.62 10.55
CA LEU A 685 8.94 -32.82 11.17
C LEU A 685 9.14 -32.57 12.67
N ASP A 686 8.22 -33.03 13.52
CA ASP A 686 8.27 -32.83 14.97
C ASP A 686 8.88 -34.07 15.67
N GLU A 687 10.20 -34.14 15.71
CA GLU A 687 10.89 -35.24 16.37
C GLU A 687 10.82 -35.19 17.90
N GLU A 688 10.63 -33.99 18.48
CA GLU A 688 10.66 -33.74 19.92
C GLU A 688 9.28 -33.64 20.57
N GLY A 689 8.20 -33.62 19.77
CA GLY A 689 6.83 -33.47 20.26
C GLY A 689 6.51 -32.07 20.80
N LYS A 690 7.22 -31.04 20.34
CA LYS A 690 7.11 -29.66 20.86
C LYS A 690 6.28 -28.73 19.97
N PHE A 691 6.02 -29.13 18.72
CA PHE A 691 5.46 -28.24 17.72
C PHE A 691 4.05 -27.77 18.08
N GLU A 692 3.24 -28.61 18.73
CA GLU A 692 1.87 -28.24 19.10
C GLU A 692 1.82 -26.99 20.01
N ILE A 693 2.77 -26.84 20.93
CA ILE A 693 2.84 -25.69 21.86
C ILE A 693 3.35 -24.44 21.14
N GLN A 694 4.19 -24.62 20.12
CA GLN A 694 4.78 -23.56 19.33
C GLN A 694 3.82 -23.01 18.25
N CYS A 695 2.83 -23.81 17.84
CA CYS A 695 1.89 -23.45 16.79
C CYS A 695 0.72 -22.60 17.30
N ASN A 696 0.40 -21.53 16.56
CA ASN A 696 -0.80 -20.74 16.78
C ASN A 696 -2.01 -21.40 16.09
N LYS A 697 -2.83 -22.09 16.88
CA LYS A 697 -4.04 -22.81 16.43
C LYS A 697 -5.26 -21.91 16.16
N GLY A 698 -5.07 -20.59 16.03
CA GLY A 698 -6.15 -19.62 15.85
C GLY A 698 -6.96 -19.87 14.57
N LEU A 699 -6.28 -20.08 13.45
CA LEU A 699 -6.91 -20.31 12.12
C LEU A 699 -6.62 -21.70 11.52
N VAL A 700 -5.70 -22.45 12.12
CA VAL A 700 -5.21 -23.73 11.58
C VAL A 700 -5.51 -24.88 12.51
N ASP A 701 -5.62 -26.07 11.92
CA ASP A 701 -5.65 -27.35 12.62
C ASP A 701 -4.37 -28.13 12.31
N LEU A 702 -3.99 -28.99 13.25
CA LEU A 702 -2.86 -29.91 13.12
C LEU A 702 -3.39 -31.29 12.75
N CYS A 703 -2.91 -31.82 11.63
CA CYS A 703 -3.32 -33.11 11.09
C CYS A 703 -2.10 -34.03 10.92
N PRO A 704 -2.27 -35.36 10.94
CA PRO A 704 -1.23 -36.29 10.51
C PRO A 704 -0.98 -36.21 8.99
N LEU A 705 0.18 -36.68 8.56
CA LEU A 705 0.55 -36.83 7.14
C LEU A 705 0.10 -38.20 6.59
N ASP A 706 -1.21 -38.35 6.36
CA ASP A 706 -1.80 -39.62 5.93
C ASP A 706 -2.32 -39.62 4.48
N GLU A 707 -2.59 -38.45 3.89
CA GLU A 707 -3.11 -38.35 2.52
C GLU A 707 -2.01 -38.70 1.49
N GLU A 708 -2.28 -39.63 0.57
CA GLU A 708 -1.28 -40.10 -0.41
C GLU A 708 -0.70 -38.97 -1.28
N GLU A 709 -1.54 -38.01 -1.68
CA GLU A 709 -1.12 -36.82 -2.44
C GLU A 709 -0.09 -35.98 -1.65
N ASP A 710 -0.33 -35.78 -0.36
CA ASP A 710 0.58 -35.03 0.50
C ASP A 710 1.88 -35.82 0.76
N ILE A 711 1.78 -37.13 0.97
CA ILE A 711 2.94 -38.01 1.17
C ILE A 711 3.87 -37.95 -0.05
N ALA A 712 3.31 -38.08 -1.26
CA ALA A 712 4.07 -38.01 -2.50
C ALA A 712 4.72 -36.61 -2.69
N LEU A 713 3.98 -35.55 -2.39
CA LEU A 713 4.47 -34.18 -2.49
C LEU A 713 5.62 -33.90 -1.52
N VAL A 714 5.45 -34.22 -0.23
CA VAL A 714 6.48 -33.97 0.79
C VAL A 714 7.74 -34.76 0.46
N ARG A 715 7.60 -36.05 0.12
CA ARG A 715 8.73 -36.90 -0.28
C ARG A 715 9.45 -36.34 -1.52
N GLY A 716 8.71 -35.88 -2.52
CA GLY A 716 9.27 -35.26 -3.73
C GLY A 716 10.02 -33.96 -3.44
N LEU A 717 9.46 -33.08 -2.60
CA LEU A 717 10.15 -31.84 -2.19
C LEU A 717 11.44 -32.12 -1.42
N ILE A 718 11.47 -33.14 -0.57
CA ILE A 718 12.69 -33.55 0.15
C ILE A 718 13.71 -34.17 -0.81
N GLN A 719 13.29 -34.93 -1.81
CA GLN A 719 14.18 -35.44 -2.87
C GLN A 719 14.85 -34.31 -3.65
N GLU A 720 14.07 -33.29 -4.05
CA GLU A 720 14.62 -32.08 -4.68
C GLU A 720 15.57 -31.34 -3.74
N HIS A 721 15.20 -31.20 -2.45
CA HIS A 721 16.07 -30.59 -1.45
C HIS A 721 17.42 -31.30 -1.35
N VAL A 722 17.44 -32.63 -1.27
CA VAL A 722 18.66 -33.43 -1.26
C VAL A 722 19.45 -33.26 -2.56
N GLN A 723 18.77 -33.33 -3.71
CA GLN A 723 19.41 -33.18 -5.02
C GLN A 723 20.15 -31.84 -5.14
N PHE A 724 19.53 -30.75 -4.70
CA PHE A 724 20.09 -29.41 -4.86
C PHE A 724 21.06 -29.00 -3.74
N THR A 725 20.86 -29.50 -2.52
CA THR A 725 21.62 -29.05 -1.34
C THR A 725 22.62 -30.09 -0.79
N GLN A 726 22.50 -31.34 -1.21
CA GLN A 726 23.21 -32.50 -0.62
C GLN A 726 22.96 -32.59 0.90
N SER A 727 21.72 -32.33 1.33
CA SER A 727 21.32 -32.34 2.73
C SER A 727 21.38 -33.75 3.34
N THR A 728 22.21 -33.91 4.36
CA THR A 728 22.29 -35.13 5.18
C THR A 728 21.01 -35.37 5.99
N VAL A 729 20.32 -34.30 6.40
CA VAL A 729 19.02 -34.40 7.08
C VAL A 729 17.95 -34.93 6.12
N GLY A 730 17.86 -34.38 4.92
CA GLY A 730 16.94 -34.86 3.89
C GLY A 730 17.22 -36.31 3.50
N GLU A 731 18.49 -36.69 3.34
CA GLU A 731 18.88 -38.08 3.07
C GLU A 731 18.45 -39.03 4.18
N ARG A 732 18.66 -38.66 5.45
CA ARG A 732 18.17 -39.42 6.62
C ARG A 732 16.66 -39.58 6.56
N VAL A 733 15.92 -38.51 6.32
CA VAL A 733 14.45 -38.54 6.26
C VAL A 733 13.95 -39.46 5.15
N LEU A 734 14.59 -39.45 3.98
CA LEU A 734 14.21 -40.31 2.86
C LEU A 734 14.56 -41.78 3.10
N ARG A 735 15.69 -42.06 3.76
CA ARG A 735 16.12 -43.41 4.11
C ARG A 735 15.21 -44.03 5.18
N ASP A 736 14.90 -43.26 6.22
CA ASP A 736 14.16 -43.71 7.40
C ASP A 736 12.67 -43.27 7.33
N TRP A 737 12.14 -43.17 6.10
CA TRP A 737 10.83 -42.56 5.80
C TRP A 737 9.67 -43.19 6.56
N GLU A 738 9.60 -44.52 6.62
CA GLU A 738 8.51 -45.22 7.32
C GLU A 738 8.49 -44.94 8.84
N GLN A 739 9.66 -44.66 9.42
CA GLN A 739 9.79 -44.32 10.84
C GLN A 739 9.51 -42.83 11.11
N LEU A 740 9.93 -41.94 10.20
CA LEU A 740 9.84 -40.49 10.40
C LEU A 740 8.54 -39.88 9.86
N ARG A 741 7.89 -40.50 8.86
CA ARG A 741 6.60 -40.04 8.31
C ARG A 741 5.54 -39.79 9.40
N PRO A 742 5.32 -40.70 10.37
CA PRO A 742 4.32 -40.48 11.42
C PRO A 742 4.61 -39.27 12.33
N LYS A 743 5.83 -38.73 12.30
CA LYS A 743 6.22 -37.53 13.06
C LYS A 743 6.01 -36.23 12.30
N PHE A 744 5.62 -36.29 11.02
CA PHE A 744 5.24 -35.09 10.29
C PHE A 744 3.86 -34.60 10.73
N ILE A 745 3.76 -33.31 11.00
CA ILE A 745 2.52 -32.62 11.31
C ILE A 745 2.16 -31.73 10.12
N LYS A 746 1.00 -31.99 9.53
CA LYS A 746 0.36 -31.16 8.49
C LYS A 746 -0.38 -30.01 9.18
N VAL A 747 0.00 -28.78 8.87
CA VAL A 747 -0.66 -27.55 9.32
C VAL A 747 -1.67 -27.12 8.26
N TYR A 748 -2.97 -27.19 8.59
CA TYR A 748 -4.04 -27.01 7.61
C TYR A 748 -5.00 -25.89 8.04
N PRO A 749 -5.07 -24.75 7.31
CA PRO A 749 -6.01 -23.68 7.62
C PRO A 749 -7.48 -24.09 7.44
N ARG A 750 -8.34 -23.79 8.43
CA ARG A 750 -9.75 -24.23 8.47
C ARG A 750 -10.59 -23.73 7.31
N ASP A 751 -10.51 -22.43 7.03
CA ASP A 751 -11.29 -21.82 5.95
C ASP A 751 -10.83 -22.33 4.58
N PHE A 752 -9.51 -22.51 4.39
CA PHE A 752 -8.95 -23.11 3.19
C PHE A 752 -9.44 -24.55 3.01
N ARG A 753 -9.36 -25.37 4.06
CA ARG A 753 -9.86 -26.75 4.08
C ARG A 753 -11.34 -26.82 3.70
N ARG A 754 -12.18 -25.98 4.32
CA ARG A 754 -13.62 -25.92 4.02
C ARG A 754 -13.88 -25.63 2.54
N VAL A 755 -13.15 -24.69 1.95
CA VAL A 755 -13.28 -24.33 0.52
C VAL A 755 -12.81 -25.49 -0.37
N GLN A 756 -11.70 -26.15 -0.04
CA GLN A 756 -11.19 -27.29 -0.81
C GLN A 756 -12.15 -28.49 -0.75
N GLU A 757 -12.67 -28.83 0.42
CA GLU A 757 -13.65 -29.90 0.60
C GLU A 757 -14.97 -29.61 -0.14
N ALA A 758 -15.43 -28.36 -0.11
CA ALA A 758 -16.61 -27.93 -0.88
C ALA A 758 -16.38 -28.07 -2.40
N LYS A 759 -15.19 -27.71 -2.89
CA LYS A 759 -14.81 -27.91 -4.31
C LYS A 759 -14.74 -29.38 -4.69
N LYS A 760 -14.10 -30.23 -3.87
CA LYS A 760 -14.05 -31.68 -4.10
C LYS A 760 -15.46 -32.29 -4.16
N LYS A 761 -16.35 -31.91 -3.23
CA LYS A 761 -17.76 -32.34 -3.24
C LYS A 761 -18.52 -31.88 -4.48
N ALA A 762 -18.33 -30.63 -4.90
CA ALA A 762 -18.97 -30.10 -6.09
C ALA A 762 -18.48 -30.80 -7.37
N ALA A 763 -17.18 -31.11 -7.47
CA ALA A 763 -16.61 -31.86 -8.59
C ALA A 763 -17.18 -33.28 -8.68
N LEU A 764 -17.26 -33.99 -7.55
CA LEU A 764 -17.87 -35.33 -7.48
C LEU A 764 -19.36 -35.31 -7.89
N ALA A 765 -20.12 -34.29 -7.45
CA ALA A 765 -21.52 -34.13 -7.84
C ALA A 765 -21.72 -33.78 -9.33
N LEU A 766 -20.70 -33.22 -9.98
CA LEU A 766 -20.68 -32.96 -11.43
C LEU A 766 -20.26 -34.19 -12.24
N GLU A 767 -19.55 -35.14 -11.65
CA GLU A 767 -19.21 -36.43 -12.27
C GLU A 767 -20.34 -37.47 -12.11
N GLU A 768 -21.21 -37.30 -11.11
CA GLU A 768 -22.40 -38.15 -10.86
C GLU A 768 -23.65 -37.73 -11.66
N ASN A 769 -23.64 -36.57 -12.34
CA ASN A 769 -24.69 -36.10 -13.26
C ASN A 769 -24.19 -36.11 -14.70
#